data_AF-A0A2C9L362-F1
#
_entry.id   AF-A0A2C9L362-F1
#
_cell.length_a   1.000
_cell.length_b   1.000
_cell.length_c   1.000
_cell.angle_alpha   90.00
_cell.angle_beta   90.00
_cell.angle_gamma   90.00
#
_symmetry.space_group_name_H-M   'P 1'
#
loop_
_entity.id
_entity.type
_entity.pdbx_description
1 polymer ?
#
loop_
_entity_poly.entity_id
_entity_poly.type
_entity_poly.pdbx_seq_one_letter_code
_entity_poly.pdbx_strand_id
1 'polypeptide(L)'
;MNENQCWKRRFHSNYISSKGIRRRKYLPGEFHNVKEIYELVDTMVVLTGLLVKKVTDPNSNATTIVGKGTGCVEKITRHVDGKCPCRNEKEHPRKEFATIRVTTVLGVFEDDKNTSNASQTDSSDVSESDHANGIRPHLNAQEVEVKLNYNRDETQLKSCPTLYGDSLLQAEDADYENDWCALDCATHDMVLVDKLERALLMYKTKLLELYKISKKETLPKRQLVIIVGHPHGLPKRVSVGTVLDRTILNNDNIHHLRWYRYTYKALTCPGSRGSPVYIFRQLLTRLGLLSEHPQNHSSCSGEDIFTGTSSVGVVEVTCDEHHDDYFTYNEFQTKEYFNILPVVFTTSDRQKLHTFLNRMSDLTGIILLKKKSVDKLLWKYYGTGFIAKIERRTHFPKEREPRNDQYAVVTISTAYHIFNEYEEGTTSFDAIDEIWNDMDTYFIPNYTNDDGSNASSVQNNVSDNDSTSSDGTELGHLDYSKALIGDRLIETDKDLEFENDWCAFECVVDDPELIEKLETLVKDYQNLMSELYKKSQEQMYKDVNLVVIFGHPHQLAKRMSVGKTRDFASAPKRKILKEVRSNQIWCRYSYDNATCVGSSGSPIFIWGQPVSGLGYWFGHPHNHSGYQPDEVEDVYIGKSTIGVEHIV
;
A
#
# COMPACT_ATOMS: atom_id res chain seq x y z
N MET A 1 7.92 -15.11 33.85
CA MET A 1 7.22 -16.37 34.27
C MET A 1 7.80 -17.66 33.64
N ASN A 2 8.13 -18.69 34.44
CA ASN A 2 8.58 -20.02 33.95
C ASN A 2 7.41 -20.93 33.51
N GLU A 3 7.68 -21.94 32.66
CA GLU A 3 6.63 -22.86 32.14
C GLU A 3 5.80 -23.52 33.27
N ASN A 4 6.47 -23.93 34.35
CA ASN A 4 5.83 -24.57 35.50
C ASN A 4 4.89 -23.63 36.28
N GLN A 5 5.04 -22.32 36.11
CA GLN A 5 4.22 -21.29 36.75
C GLN A 5 3.06 -20.85 35.83
N CYS A 6 3.05 -21.26 34.56
CA CYS A 6 1.99 -20.91 33.64
C CYS A 6 0.67 -21.59 34.04
N TRP A 7 -0.35 -20.80 34.37
CA TRP A 7 -1.69 -21.32 34.66
C TRP A 7 -2.33 -22.04 33.45
N LYS A 8 -1.85 -21.77 32.22
CA LYS A 8 -2.22 -22.48 30.98
C LYS A 8 -1.34 -23.71 30.67
N ARG A 9 -0.48 -24.17 31.59
CA ARG A 9 0.48 -25.28 31.36
C ARG A 9 -0.16 -26.55 30.80
N ARG A 10 -1.40 -26.89 31.22
CA ARG A 10 -2.13 -28.07 30.71
C ARG A 10 -2.34 -28.05 29.18
N PHE A 11 -2.28 -26.88 28.56
CA PHE A 11 -2.44 -26.72 27.12
C PHE A 11 -1.12 -26.72 26.36
N HIS A 12 0.03 -26.71 27.05
CA HIS A 12 1.32 -26.65 26.39
C HIS A 12 1.60 -27.90 25.54
N SER A 13 1.02 -29.05 25.91
CA SER A 13 1.12 -30.29 25.12
C SER A 13 0.47 -30.18 23.73
N ASN A 14 -0.41 -29.19 23.53
CA ASN A 14 -1.10 -28.97 22.27
C ASN A 14 -0.34 -28.00 21.35
N TYR A 15 0.76 -27.41 21.81
CA TYR A 15 1.68 -26.70 20.95
C TYR A 15 2.48 -27.69 20.09
N ILE A 16 2.48 -27.46 18.78
CA ILE A 16 3.03 -28.41 17.82
C ILE A 16 4.35 -27.84 17.29
N SER A 17 5.33 -28.68 16.98
CA SER A 17 6.46 -28.24 16.18
C SER A 17 6.04 -28.04 14.72
N SER A 18 6.75 -27.22 13.95
CA SER A 18 6.45 -27.06 12.51
C SER A 18 6.44 -28.40 11.76
N LYS A 19 7.37 -29.31 12.09
CA LYS A 19 7.40 -30.69 11.58
C LYS A 19 6.19 -31.52 12.01
N GLY A 20 5.65 -31.27 13.21
CA GLY A 20 4.48 -31.96 13.74
C GLY A 20 3.20 -31.61 12.99
N ILE A 21 3.06 -30.36 12.52
CA ILE A 21 1.90 -29.92 11.71
C ILE A 21 1.71 -30.79 10.48
N ARG A 22 2.79 -31.04 9.71
CA ARG A 22 2.75 -31.88 8.49
C ARG A 22 2.43 -33.35 8.80
N ARG A 23 3.03 -33.90 9.87
CA ARG A 23 2.94 -35.35 10.18
C ARG A 23 1.59 -35.77 10.75
N ARG A 24 0.97 -34.90 11.55
CA ARG A 24 -0.24 -35.24 12.32
C ARG A 24 -1.53 -34.63 11.75
N LYS A 25 -1.44 -33.94 10.60
CA LYS A 25 -2.59 -33.29 9.94
C LYS A 25 -3.38 -32.42 10.94
N TYR A 26 -2.67 -31.48 11.57
CA TYR A 26 -3.26 -30.61 12.60
C TYR A 26 -4.05 -29.42 12.05
N LEU A 27 -3.97 -29.15 10.75
CA LEU A 27 -4.83 -28.15 10.13
C LEU A 27 -6.28 -28.68 10.10
N PRO A 28 -7.30 -27.81 10.03
CA PRO A 28 -8.66 -28.26 9.70
C PRO A 28 -8.68 -29.03 8.37
N GLY A 29 -9.62 -29.96 8.23
CA GLY A 29 -9.65 -30.94 7.14
C GLY A 29 -9.59 -30.32 5.74
N GLU A 30 -10.27 -29.19 5.57
CA GLU A 30 -10.30 -28.36 4.37
C GLU A 30 -8.92 -27.81 3.94
N PHE A 31 -7.99 -27.67 4.89
CA PHE A 31 -6.65 -27.10 4.65
C PHE A 31 -5.56 -28.16 4.54
N HIS A 32 -5.88 -29.45 4.73
CA HIS A 32 -4.90 -30.54 4.71
C HIS A 32 -4.10 -30.62 3.40
N ASN A 33 -4.74 -30.28 2.28
CA ASN A 33 -4.17 -30.40 0.94
C ASN A 33 -3.61 -29.08 0.39
N VAL A 34 -3.64 -27.99 1.18
CA VAL A 34 -3.12 -26.69 0.75
C VAL A 34 -1.64 -26.61 1.13
N LYS A 35 -0.79 -27.04 0.20
CA LYS A 35 0.67 -27.12 0.37
C LYS A 35 1.28 -25.79 0.81
N GLU A 36 0.73 -24.70 0.29
CA GLU A 36 1.15 -23.31 0.51
C GLU A 36 1.03 -22.90 1.98
N ILE A 37 0.07 -23.44 2.74
CA ILE A 37 -0.06 -23.17 4.18
C ILE A 37 1.11 -23.75 4.95
N TYR A 38 1.55 -24.96 4.61
CA TYR A 38 2.70 -25.58 5.28
C TYR A 38 4.00 -24.85 4.95
N GLU A 39 4.15 -24.38 3.72
CA GLU A 39 5.30 -23.58 3.29
C GLU A 39 5.30 -22.21 3.97
N LEU A 40 4.14 -21.57 4.14
CA LEU A 40 3.99 -20.35 4.93
C LEU A 40 4.39 -20.57 6.40
N VAL A 41 3.95 -21.66 7.02
CA VAL A 41 4.34 -21.99 8.40
C VAL A 41 5.86 -22.14 8.52
N ASP A 42 6.50 -22.80 7.56
CA ASP A 42 7.95 -22.98 7.57
C ASP A 42 8.71 -21.65 7.43
N THR A 43 8.22 -20.72 6.62
CA THR A 43 8.83 -19.38 6.51
C THR A 43 8.60 -18.54 7.77
N MET A 44 7.38 -18.53 8.32
CA MET A 44 7.09 -17.88 9.61
C MET A 44 8.00 -18.39 10.72
N VAL A 45 8.26 -19.70 10.77
CA VAL A 45 9.17 -20.32 11.74
C VAL A 45 10.61 -19.82 11.59
N VAL A 46 11.08 -19.56 10.37
CA VAL A 46 12.42 -19.00 10.14
C VAL A 46 12.49 -17.55 10.62
N LEU A 47 11.45 -16.76 10.33
CA LEU A 47 11.37 -15.34 10.64
C LEU A 47 11.06 -15.04 12.12
N THR A 48 10.55 -16.02 12.87
CA THR A 48 10.24 -15.87 14.29
C THR A 48 11.49 -16.08 15.16
N GLY A 49 11.76 -15.10 16.04
CA GLY A 49 12.84 -15.10 17.01
C GLY A 49 12.38 -15.03 18.46
N LEU A 50 13.22 -15.52 19.37
CA LEU A 50 13.04 -15.40 20.82
C LEU A 50 13.62 -14.07 21.29
N LEU A 51 12.78 -13.21 21.86
CA LEU A 51 13.23 -11.98 22.51
C LEU A 51 13.64 -12.26 23.94
N VAL A 52 14.80 -11.76 24.34
CA VAL A 52 15.34 -11.87 25.70
C VAL A 52 15.76 -10.49 26.17
N LYS A 53 15.07 -9.94 27.18
CA LYS A 53 15.46 -8.69 27.83
C LYS A 53 16.40 -8.99 28.99
N LYS A 54 17.54 -8.32 29.01
CA LYS A 54 18.62 -8.49 29.98
C LYS A 54 18.94 -7.18 30.67
N VAL A 55 18.92 -7.20 32.01
CA VAL A 55 19.34 -6.05 32.83
C VAL A 55 20.66 -6.41 33.48
N THR A 56 21.67 -5.57 33.28
CA THR A 56 22.96 -5.69 33.94
C THR A 56 22.99 -4.77 35.15
N ASP A 57 23.18 -5.32 36.33
CA ASP A 57 23.36 -4.53 37.56
C ASP A 57 24.70 -3.77 37.48
N PRO A 58 24.69 -2.42 37.54
CA PRO A 58 25.89 -1.62 37.40
C PRO A 58 26.92 -1.87 38.51
N ASN A 59 26.51 -2.41 39.66
CA ASN A 59 27.42 -2.65 40.78
C ASN A 59 28.12 -4.01 40.71
N SER A 60 27.43 -5.04 40.21
CA SER A 60 27.95 -6.41 40.18
C SER A 60 28.39 -6.89 38.79
N ASN A 61 28.06 -6.14 37.73
CA ASN A 61 28.12 -6.58 36.34
C ASN A 61 27.35 -7.90 36.08
N ALA A 62 26.50 -8.33 37.01
CA ALA A 62 25.68 -9.52 36.84
C ALA A 62 24.52 -9.19 35.90
N THR A 63 24.42 -9.94 34.79
CA THR A 63 23.31 -9.82 33.85
C THR A 63 22.19 -10.79 34.21
N THR A 64 21.00 -10.27 34.44
CA THR A 64 19.79 -11.06 34.74
C THR A 64 18.80 -10.99 33.58
N ILE A 65 18.16 -12.11 33.25
CA ILE A 65 17.08 -12.13 32.26
C ILE A 65 15.80 -11.71 32.97
N VAL A 66 15.27 -10.55 32.59
CA VAL A 66 14.06 -9.97 33.22
C VAL A 66 12.80 -10.23 32.41
N GLY A 67 12.92 -10.53 31.12
CA GLY A 67 11.78 -10.76 30.23
C GLY A 67 12.11 -11.70 29.08
N LYS A 68 11.10 -12.46 28.64
CA LYS A 68 11.15 -13.28 27.42
C LYS A 68 9.87 -13.10 26.63
N GLY A 69 9.99 -13.03 25.31
CA GLY A 69 8.84 -12.97 24.42
C GLY A 69 9.18 -13.47 23.02
N THR A 70 8.28 -13.20 22.08
CA THR A 70 8.45 -13.56 20.68
C THR A 70 8.52 -12.29 19.84
N GLY A 71 9.31 -12.31 18.78
CA GLY A 71 9.24 -11.29 17.74
C GLY A 71 9.36 -11.91 16.35
N CYS A 72 8.95 -11.15 15.33
CA CYS A 72 9.01 -11.56 13.93
C CYS A 72 9.87 -10.61 13.12
N VAL A 73 10.83 -11.14 12.35
CA VAL A 73 11.56 -10.35 11.35
C VAL A 73 10.56 -9.84 10.31
N GLU A 74 10.55 -8.53 10.12
CA GLU A 74 9.64 -7.83 9.21
C GLU A 74 10.40 -7.23 8.03
N LYS A 75 11.50 -6.52 8.31
CA LYS A 75 12.28 -5.79 7.31
C LYS A 75 13.77 -6.01 7.51
N ILE A 76 14.51 -6.02 6.40
CA ILE A 76 15.96 -6.08 6.37
C ILE A 76 16.45 -4.93 5.51
N THR A 77 17.50 -4.23 5.94
CA THR A 77 18.11 -3.14 5.18
C THR A 77 19.61 -3.32 5.21
N ARG A 78 20.21 -3.53 4.04
CA ARG A 78 21.67 -3.56 3.88
C ARG A 78 22.22 -2.15 3.81
N HIS A 79 23.39 -1.99 4.41
CA HIS A 79 24.14 -0.76 4.44
C HIS A 79 25.55 -1.07 3.95
N VAL A 80 26.03 -0.29 2.99
CA VAL A 80 27.40 -0.29 2.52
C VAL A 80 27.99 1.05 2.93
N ASP A 81 29.13 1.03 3.60
CA ASP A 81 29.85 2.23 4.02
C ASP A 81 29.01 3.15 4.92
N GLY A 82 28.97 2.84 6.22
CA GLY A 82 28.30 3.66 7.23
C GLY A 82 28.73 3.31 8.63
N LYS A 83 28.36 4.17 9.59
CA LYS A 83 28.59 3.91 11.01
C LYS A 83 27.62 2.81 11.47
N CYS A 84 28.13 1.59 11.73
CA CYS A 84 27.30 0.52 12.29
C CYS A 84 26.84 0.94 13.69
N PRO A 85 25.54 0.83 14.01
CA PRO A 85 25.06 1.17 15.35
C PRO A 85 25.37 0.07 16.38
N CYS A 86 25.97 -1.04 15.95
CA CYS A 86 26.41 -2.12 16.83
C CYS A 86 27.46 -1.65 17.85
N ARG A 87 27.35 -2.13 19.10
CA ARG A 87 28.22 -1.76 20.24
C ARG A 87 29.72 -2.01 20.04
N ASN A 88 30.11 -2.82 19.06
CA ASN A 88 31.48 -3.26 18.83
C ASN A 88 32.06 -2.74 17.50
N GLU A 89 31.95 -1.44 17.20
CA GLU A 89 32.59 -0.84 16.01
C GLU A 89 34.07 -1.22 15.85
N LYS A 90 34.79 -1.39 16.96
CA LYS A 90 36.23 -1.72 16.96
C LYS A 90 36.55 -3.13 16.44
N GLU A 91 35.57 -4.04 16.42
CA GLU A 91 35.79 -5.45 16.05
C GLU A 91 35.41 -5.76 14.59
N HIS A 92 34.77 -4.82 13.89
CA HIS A 92 34.23 -5.05 12.56
C HIS A 92 34.75 -4.01 11.56
N PRO A 93 35.95 -4.19 10.99
CA PRO A 93 36.47 -3.33 9.92
C PRO A 93 35.72 -3.51 8.59
N ARG A 94 34.65 -4.32 8.56
CA ARG A 94 33.86 -4.58 7.35
C ARG A 94 32.94 -3.40 7.08
N LYS A 95 32.93 -2.96 5.82
CA LYS A 95 32.11 -1.87 5.31
C LYS A 95 30.62 -2.20 5.23
N GLU A 96 30.25 -3.48 5.25
CA GLU A 96 28.86 -3.92 5.07
C GLU A 96 28.25 -4.46 6.38
N PHE A 97 27.02 -4.04 6.65
CA PHE A 97 26.16 -4.56 7.71
C PHE A 97 24.70 -4.50 7.29
N ALA A 98 23.82 -5.15 8.04
CA ALA A 98 22.38 -5.04 7.85
C ALA A 98 21.69 -4.64 9.15
N THR A 99 20.65 -3.82 9.00
CA THR A 99 19.66 -3.54 10.05
C THR A 99 18.45 -4.44 9.81
N ILE A 100 18.04 -5.17 10.85
CA ILE A 100 16.93 -6.11 10.84
C ILE A 100 15.86 -5.59 11.79
N ARG A 101 14.68 -5.28 11.26
CA ARG A 101 13.51 -4.88 12.04
C ARG A 101 12.75 -6.10 12.53
N VAL A 102 12.52 -6.16 13.82
CA VAL A 102 11.78 -7.23 14.50
C VAL A 102 10.56 -6.63 15.18
N THR A 103 9.36 -7.04 14.78
CA THR A 103 8.10 -6.59 15.39
C THR A 103 7.72 -7.47 16.58
N THR A 104 7.10 -6.86 17.59
CA THR A 104 6.62 -7.55 18.79
C THR A 104 5.51 -6.73 19.48
N VAL A 105 5.21 -7.04 20.74
CA VAL A 105 4.35 -6.20 21.60
C VAL A 105 5.11 -5.62 22.79
N LEU A 106 4.72 -4.42 23.23
CA LEU A 106 5.31 -3.71 24.36
C LEU A 106 5.27 -4.53 25.66
N GLY A 107 4.19 -5.30 25.87
CA GLY A 107 4.05 -6.20 27.00
C GLY A 107 5.07 -7.36 27.06
N VAL A 108 5.97 -7.50 26.08
CA VAL A 108 7.16 -8.37 26.16
C VAL A 108 8.27 -7.74 27.02
N PHE A 109 8.28 -6.41 27.12
CA PHE A 109 9.32 -5.65 27.76
C PHE A 109 8.99 -5.11 29.15
N GLU A 110 7.71 -5.18 29.54
CA GLU A 110 7.25 -4.82 30.86
C GLU A 110 7.82 -5.79 31.90
N ASP A 111 8.44 -5.26 32.95
CA ASP A 111 8.99 -6.08 34.03
C ASP A 111 7.84 -6.72 34.83
N ASP A 112 7.87 -8.03 35.08
CA ASP A 112 6.91 -8.78 35.92
C ASP A 112 6.88 -8.30 37.42
N LYS A 113 7.54 -7.18 37.75
CA LYS A 113 7.84 -6.69 39.12
C LYS A 113 6.61 -6.43 39.99
N ASN A 114 5.42 -6.28 39.41
CA ASN A 114 4.16 -6.16 40.18
C ASN A 114 3.76 -7.44 40.94
N THR A 115 4.49 -8.56 40.81
CA THR A 115 4.19 -9.80 41.54
C THR A 115 4.77 -9.88 42.97
N SER A 116 5.57 -8.90 43.41
CA SER A 116 6.26 -8.99 44.71
C SER A 116 5.67 -8.16 45.88
N ASN A 117 4.67 -7.30 45.65
CA ASN A 117 4.08 -6.45 46.70
C ASN A 117 2.67 -6.85 47.18
N ALA A 118 2.15 -8.02 46.80
CA ALA A 118 0.82 -8.48 47.22
C ALA A 118 0.73 -8.99 48.69
N SER A 119 1.57 -8.47 49.59
CA SER A 119 1.53 -8.83 51.02
C SER A 119 1.63 -7.64 52.00
N GLN A 120 1.43 -6.40 51.56
CA GLN A 120 1.30 -5.26 52.48
C GLN A 120 -0.17 -4.81 52.62
N THR A 121 -0.57 -4.82 53.87
CA THR A 121 -1.89 -4.62 54.48
C THR A 121 -2.45 -3.21 54.31
N ASP A 122 -3.79 -3.16 54.22
CA ASP A 122 -4.71 -2.07 54.54
C ASP A 122 -4.10 -0.75 55.07
N SER A 123 -4.07 0.27 54.20
CA SER A 123 -4.29 1.65 54.63
C SER A 123 -4.95 2.44 53.51
N SER A 124 -6.11 2.99 53.86
CA SER A 124 -7.00 3.83 53.06
C SER A 124 -6.37 5.17 52.68
N ASP A 125 -6.89 5.74 51.59
CA ASP A 125 -6.68 7.10 51.06
C ASP A 125 -5.41 7.35 50.24
N VAL A 126 -5.44 6.94 48.97
CA VAL A 126 -4.63 7.54 47.91
C VAL A 126 -5.58 8.01 46.81
N SER A 127 -5.56 9.32 46.55
CA SER A 127 -6.41 10.04 45.59
C SER A 127 -6.09 9.66 44.13
N GLU A 128 -7.13 9.42 43.33
CA GLU A 128 -7.12 9.03 41.90
C GLU A 128 -6.45 10.02 40.91
N SER A 129 -5.87 11.13 41.36
CA SER A 129 -5.40 12.20 40.46
C SER A 129 -3.97 12.06 39.92
N ASP A 130 -3.15 11.13 40.43
CA ASP A 130 -1.73 11.04 40.06
C ASP A 130 -1.41 9.96 39.00
N HIS A 131 -2.41 9.25 38.47
CA HIS A 131 -2.20 8.22 37.44
C HIS A 131 -2.13 8.76 35.99
N ALA A 132 -2.42 10.04 35.76
CA ALA A 132 -2.49 10.61 34.40
C ALA A 132 -1.12 10.99 33.79
N ASN A 133 -0.04 11.04 34.57
CA ASN A 133 1.30 11.42 34.07
C ASN A 133 2.33 10.27 34.16
N GLY A 134 1.87 9.02 34.02
CA GLY A 134 2.72 7.84 34.06
C GLY A 134 3.76 7.83 32.93
N ILE A 135 4.90 8.47 33.15
CA ILE A 135 6.09 8.36 32.30
C ILE A 135 6.46 6.88 32.24
N ARG A 136 6.14 6.22 31.12
CA ARG A 136 6.57 4.83 30.91
C ARG A 136 8.11 4.80 31.01
N PRO A 137 8.69 3.86 31.77
CA PRO A 137 10.14 3.77 31.89
C PRO A 137 10.75 3.66 30.49
N HIS A 138 11.70 4.54 30.19
CA HIS A 138 12.41 4.54 28.90
C HIS A 138 12.98 3.15 28.64
N LEU A 139 12.43 2.51 27.62
CA LEU A 139 12.73 1.14 27.27
C LEU A 139 14.04 1.13 26.49
N ASN A 140 15.10 0.60 27.09
CA ASN A 140 16.41 0.57 26.46
C ASN A 140 16.49 -0.61 25.48
N ALA A 141 16.34 -0.34 24.18
CA ALA A 141 16.46 -1.32 23.11
C ALA A 141 17.73 -2.18 23.21
N GLN A 142 18.83 -1.58 23.71
CA GLN A 142 20.12 -2.24 23.82
C GLN A 142 20.21 -3.32 24.91
N GLU A 143 19.16 -3.45 25.73
CA GLU A 143 18.99 -4.54 26.70
C GLU A 143 18.31 -5.78 26.08
N VAL A 144 17.90 -5.70 24.81
CA VAL A 144 17.14 -6.77 24.15
C VAL A 144 18.02 -7.54 23.18
N GLU A 145 17.97 -8.87 23.30
CA GLU A 145 18.54 -9.80 22.33
C GLU A 145 17.44 -10.54 21.57
N VAL A 146 17.62 -10.72 20.26
CA VAL A 146 16.76 -11.55 19.40
C VAL A 146 17.52 -12.81 19.02
N LYS A 147 17.12 -13.95 19.58
CA LYS A 147 17.72 -15.26 19.31
C LYS A 147 16.96 -15.97 18.20
N LEU A 148 17.57 -16.05 17.02
CA LEU A 148 17.00 -16.70 15.85
C LEU A 148 17.27 -18.21 15.83
N ASN A 149 16.47 -18.95 15.06
CA ASN A 149 16.63 -20.40 14.86
C ASN A 149 16.58 -21.28 16.12
N TYR A 150 16.03 -20.78 17.23
CA TYR A 150 15.89 -21.55 18.48
C TYR A 150 14.76 -22.61 18.39
N ASN A 151 15.08 -23.81 17.91
CA ASN A 151 14.09 -24.79 17.47
C ASN A 151 14.03 -26.09 18.29
N ARG A 152 15.03 -26.44 19.11
CA ARG A 152 15.10 -27.76 19.77
C ARG A 152 15.18 -27.74 21.28
N ASP A 153 16.25 -27.22 21.85
CA ASP A 153 16.53 -27.29 23.30
C ASP A 153 17.47 -26.17 23.73
N GLU A 154 17.58 -25.96 25.05
CA GLU A 154 18.39 -24.91 25.66
C GLU A 154 19.88 -25.00 25.31
N THR A 155 20.40 -26.17 24.92
CA THR A 155 21.80 -26.30 24.51
C THR A 155 22.08 -25.54 23.21
N GLN A 156 21.07 -25.42 22.34
CA GLN A 156 21.16 -24.60 21.12
C GLN A 156 21.16 -23.10 21.39
N LEU A 157 20.64 -22.65 22.55
CA LEU A 157 20.46 -21.23 22.84
C LEU A 157 21.77 -20.43 22.82
N LYS A 158 22.90 -21.09 23.10
CA LYS A 158 24.25 -20.51 23.03
C LYS A 158 24.79 -20.41 21.60
N SER A 159 24.34 -21.29 20.71
CA SER A 159 24.75 -21.34 19.30
C SER A 159 23.81 -20.60 18.34
N CYS A 160 22.68 -20.11 18.85
CA CYS A 160 21.71 -19.38 18.04
C CYS A 160 22.32 -18.06 17.53
N PRO A 161 22.14 -17.74 16.24
CA PRO A 161 22.39 -16.39 15.75
C PRO A 161 21.61 -15.40 16.62
N THR A 162 22.31 -14.42 17.17
CA THR A 162 21.76 -13.46 18.13
C THR A 162 21.90 -12.08 17.52
N LEU A 163 20.79 -11.37 17.41
CA LEU A 163 20.75 -9.96 17.06
C LEU A 163 20.65 -9.13 18.34
N TYR A 164 21.28 -7.96 18.35
CA TYR A 164 21.23 -7.04 19.49
C TYR A 164 20.38 -5.84 19.10
N GLY A 165 19.44 -5.48 19.98
CA GLY A 165 18.61 -4.30 19.78
C GLY A 165 19.46 -3.03 19.75
N ASP A 166 19.13 -2.14 18.83
CA ASP A 166 19.75 -0.85 18.65
C ASP A 166 18.78 0.27 19.03
N SER A 167 17.64 0.31 18.35
CA SER A 167 16.58 1.30 18.57
C SER A 167 15.21 0.63 18.67
N LEU A 168 14.34 1.22 19.50
CA LEU A 168 12.96 0.81 19.64
C LEU A 168 12.10 1.89 18.98
N LEU A 169 11.34 1.48 17.96
CA LEU A 169 10.35 2.32 17.30
C LEU A 169 9.00 2.01 17.94
N GLN A 170 8.46 3.01 18.63
CA GLN A 170 7.06 3.04 19.03
C GLN A 170 6.33 3.89 18.01
N ALA A 171 5.11 3.50 17.63
CA ALA A 171 4.29 4.39 16.82
C ALA A 171 3.98 5.63 17.68
N GLU A 172 4.38 6.80 17.20
CA GLU A 172 4.22 8.07 17.93
C GLU A 172 2.74 8.38 18.21
N ASP A 173 1.83 7.80 17.41
CA ASP A 173 0.37 7.87 17.53
C ASP A 173 -0.28 6.54 17.95
N ALA A 174 0.47 5.60 18.56
CA ALA A 174 -0.17 4.44 19.18
C ALA A 174 -0.98 4.93 20.38
N ASP A 175 -2.26 5.22 20.14
CA ASP A 175 -3.30 5.18 21.17
C ASP A 175 -3.01 3.98 22.07
N TYR A 176 -3.12 4.19 23.38
CA TYR A 176 -2.74 3.27 24.46
C TYR A 176 -3.23 1.82 24.28
N GLU A 177 -4.17 1.55 23.36
CA GLU A 177 -4.67 0.22 23.01
C GLU A 177 -3.76 -0.58 22.06
N ASN A 178 -2.87 0.07 21.30
CA ASN A 178 -2.03 -0.60 20.32
C ASN A 178 -0.69 -1.00 20.97
N ASP A 179 -0.70 -2.17 21.59
CA ASP A 179 0.45 -2.83 22.22
C ASP A 179 1.63 -3.14 21.26
N TRP A 180 1.64 -2.66 20.02
CA TRP A 180 2.64 -2.99 19.00
C TRP A 180 3.92 -2.16 19.15
N CYS A 181 5.08 -2.76 18.85
CA CYS A 181 6.34 -2.04 18.71
C CYS A 181 7.30 -2.77 17.76
N ALA A 182 8.31 -2.05 17.28
CA ALA A 182 9.37 -2.59 16.42
C ALA A 182 10.75 -2.32 17.03
N LEU A 183 11.63 -3.33 16.94
CA LEU A 183 13.01 -3.29 17.41
C LEU A 183 13.95 -3.42 16.20
N ASP A 184 14.75 -2.40 15.95
CA ASP A 184 15.81 -2.49 14.94
C ASP A 184 17.06 -3.10 15.56
N CYS A 185 17.67 -4.06 14.86
CA CYS A 185 18.86 -4.77 15.31
C CYS A 185 19.92 -4.77 14.21
N ALA A 186 21.17 -4.47 14.54
CA ALA A 186 22.27 -4.53 13.57
C ALA A 186 23.00 -5.88 13.59
N THR A 187 23.44 -6.35 12.42
CA THR A 187 24.30 -7.54 12.28
C THR A 187 25.27 -7.43 11.12
N HIS A 188 26.46 -8.04 11.29
CA HIS A 188 27.45 -8.24 10.23
C HIS A 188 27.47 -9.67 9.68
N ASP A 189 26.58 -10.54 10.17
CA ASP A 189 26.43 -11.91 9.66
C ASP A 189 25.62 -11.88 8.35
N MET A 190 26.29 -11.55 7.24
CA MET A 190 25.62 -11.43 5.94
C MET A 190 25.06 -12.77 5.43
N VAL A 191 25.59 -13.91 5.91
CA VAL A 191 25.03 -15.23 5.59
C VAL A 191 23.67 -15.43 6.26
N LEU A 192 23.53 -14.96 7.50
CA LEU A 192 22.23 -14.88 8.17
C LEU A 192 21.28 -13.94 7.43
N VAL A 193 21.77 -12.77 7.00
CA VAL A 193 20.97 -11.78 6.24
C VAL A 193 20.41 -12.41 4.95
N ASP A 194 21.24 -13.04 4.12
CA ASP A 194 20.82 -13.74 2.89
C ASP A 194 19.75 -14.80 3.17
N LYS A 195 19.87 -15.50 4.31
CA LYS A 195 18.91 -16.53 4.71
C LYS A 195 17.57 -15.92 5.10
N LEU A 196 17.57 -14.82 5.84
CA LEU A 196 16.35 -14.14 6.28
C LEU A 196 15.65 -13.42 5.11
N GLU A 197 16.40 -12.79 4.20
CA GLU A 197 15.85 -12.18 2.98
C GLU A 197 15.13 -13.20 2.11
N ARG A 198 15.74 -14.37 1.87
CA ARG A 198 15.08 -15.48 1.17
C ARG A 198 13.82 -15.95 1.89
N ALA A 199 13.83 -16.02 3.22
CA ALA A 199 12.66 -16.40 4.00
C ALA A 199 11.54 -15.35 3.93
N LEU A 200 11.87 -14.05 3.96
CA LEU A 200 10.93 -12.94 3.77
C LEU A 200 10.31 -12.98 2.37
N LEU A 201 11.14 -13.12 1.33
CA LEU A 201 10.66 -13.23 -0.05
C LEU A 201 9.72 -14.43 -0.21
N MET A 202 10.10 -15.60 0.31
CA MET A 202 9.24 -16.78 0.31
C MET A 202 7.94 -16.55 1.08
N TYR A 203 8.00 -15.90 2.25
CA TYR A 203 6.80 -15.55 3.02
C TYR A 203 5.83 -14.67 2.20
N LYS A 204 6.32 -13.59 1.57
CA LYS A 204 5.52 -12.70 0.71
C LYS A 204 4.92 -13.45 -0.49
N THR A 205 5.71 -14.29 -1.16
CA THR A 205 5.23 -15.13 -2.27
C THR A 205 4.12 -16.09 -1.83
N LYS A 206 4.28 -16.77 -0.68
CA LYS A 206 3.28 -17.72 -0.18
C LYS A 206 2.00 -17.03 0.28
N LEU A 207 2.10 -15.84 0.85
CA LEU A 207 0.93 -15.03 1.15
C LEU A 207 0.12 -14.72 -0.12
N LEU A 208 0.78 -14.28 -1.20
CA LEU A 208 0.11 -14.00 -2.47
C LEU A 208 -0.56 -15.24 -3.08
N GLU A 209 0.11 -16.39 -3.06
CA GLU A 209 -0.47 -17.65 -3.52
C GLU A 209 -1.72 -18.04 -2.70
N LEU A 210 -1.64 -17.92 -1.37
CA LEU A 210 -2.76 -18.21 -0.48
C LEU A 210 -3.93 -17.23 -0.71
N TYR A 211 -3.66 -15.97 -0.99
CA TYR A 211 -4.70 -15.00 -1.36
C TYR A 211 -5.40 -15.40 -2.66
N LYS A 212 -4.67 -15.79 -3.71
CA LYS A 212 -5.24 -16.32 -4.97
C LYS A 212 -6.09 -17.57 -4.73
N ILE A 213 -5.64 -18.47 -3.85
CA ILE A 213 -6.40 -19.66 -3.44
C ILE A 213 -7.66 -19.25 -2.68
N SER A 214 -7.57 -18.24 -1.81
CA SER A 214 -8.67 -17.81 -0.96
C SER A 214 -9.85 -17.20 -1.69
N LYS A 215 -9.60 -16.60 -2.87
CA LYS A 215 -10.63 -16.07 -3.80
C LYS A 215 -11.48 -17.16 -4.46
N LYS A 216 -11.04 -18.43 -4.44
CA LYS A 216 -11.84 -19.53 -4.96
C LYS A 216 -13.00 -19.81 -3.99
N GLU A 217 -14.23 -19.83 -4.49
CA GLU A 217 -15.47 -20.01 -3.70
C GLU A 217 -15.53 -21.33 -2.91
N THR A 218 -14.64 -22.29 -3.20
CA THR A 218 -14.66 -23.63 -2.63
C THR A 218 -14.12 -23.73 -1.20
N LEU A 219 -13.51 -22.67 -0.65
CA LEU A 219 -12.96 -22.70 0.71
C LEU A 219 -13.98 -22.23 1.77
N PRO A 220 -14.03 -22.91 2.94
CA PRO A 220 -15.03 -22.63 3.97
C PRO A 220 -14.92 -21.23 4.53
N LYS A 221 -16.06 -20.70 5.02
CA LYS A 221 -16.15 -19.36 5.61
C LYS A 221 -15.31 -19.17 6.89
N ARG A 222 -14.91 -20.26 7.55
CA ARG A 222 -14.09 -20.18 8.78
C ARG A 222 -12.66 -19.79 8.45
N GLN A 223 -12.20 -18.69 9.03
CA GLN A 223 -10.84 -18.20 8.85
C GLN A 223 -9.87 -18.99 9.76
N LEU A 224 -8.89 -19.66 9.13
CA LEU A 224 -7.80 -20.35 9.82
C LEU A 224 -6.89 -19.33 10.50
N VAL A 225 -6.46 -19.62 11.73
CA VAL A 225 -5.49 -18.83 12.48
C VAL A 225 -4.26 -19.67 12.76
N ILE A 226 -3.07 -19.12 12.50
CA ILE A 226 -1.78 -19.74 12.75
C ILE A 226 -0.94 -18.78 13.58
N ILE A 227 -0.39 -19.26 14.69
CA ILE A 227 0.49 -18.49 15.56
C ILE A 227 1.81 -19.23 15.67
N VAL A 228 2.92 -18.54 15.43
CA VAL A 228 4.27 -19.10 15.59
C VAL A 228 5.00 -18.34 16.68
N GLY A 229 5.51 -19.01 17.71
CA GLY A 229 6.21 -18.30 18.76
C GLY A 229 6.95 -19.15 19.77
N HIS A 230 7.48 -18.48 20.79
CA HIS A 230 8.33 -19.04 21.84
C HIS A 230 7.64 -19.02 23.21
N PRO A 231 6.64 -19.89 23.45
CA PRO A 231 5.91 -19.89 24.71
C PRO A 231 6.88 -20.06 25.90
N HIS A 232 7.00 -19.03 26.74
CA HIS A 232 7.90 -18.96 27.91
C HIS A 232 9.40 -19.04 27.57
N GLY A 233 9.78 -18.68 26.34
CA GLY A 233 11.14 -18.83 25.86
C GLY A 233 11.57 -20.28 25.65
N LEU A 234 10.61 -21.17 25.44
CA LEU A 234 10.83 -22.54 24.99
C LEU A 234 11.08 -22.58 23.47
N PRO A 235 11.55 -23.73 22.93
CA PRO A 235 11.70 -23.94 21.50
C PRO A 235 10.42 -23.59 20.74
N LYS A 236 10.57 -23.05 19.52
CA LYS A 236 9.43 -22.56 18.71
C LYS A 236 8.32 -23.57 18.60
N ARG A 237 7.10 -23.06 18.72
CA ARG A 237 5.86 -23.80 18.61
C ARG A 237 4.93 -23.10 17.64
N VAL A 238 4.06 -23.91 17.05
CA VAL A 238 2.96 -23.47 16.22
C VAL A 238 1.66 -23.84 16.92
N SER A 239 0.75 -22.88 16.94
CA SER A 239 -0.62 -23.03 17.39
C SER A 239 -1.55 -22.77 16.21
N VAL A 240 -2.59 -23.60 16.08
CA VAL A 240 -3.56 -23.53 14.99
C VAL A 240 -4.94 -23.41 15.60
N GLY A 241 -5.77 -22.53 15.05
CA GLY A 241 -7.14 -22.33 15.48
C GLY A 241 -8.00 -21.69 14.40
N THR A 242 -9.10 -21.09 14.82
CA THR A 242 -10.02 -20.37 13.93
C THR A 242 -10.42 -19.05 14.54
N VAL A 243 -10.73 -18.07 13.70
CA VAL A 243 -11.36 -16.82 14.14
C VAL A 243 -12.75 -17.12 14.72
N LEU A 244 -13.06 -16.47 15.82
CA LEU A 244 -14.35 -16.48 16.50
C LEU A 244 -15.13 -15.21 16.24
N ASP A 245 -14.45 -14.07 16.32
CA ASP A 245 -15.06 -12.75 16.18
C ASP A 245 -14.06 -11.76 15.56
N ARG A 246 -14.59 -10.73 14.92
CA ARG A 246 -13.85 -9.60 14.33
C ARG A 246 -14.60 -8.31 14.69
N THR A 247 -13.98 -7.48 15.51
CA THR A 247 -14.52 -6.18 15.92
C THR A 247 -13.72 -5.05 15.25
N ILE A 248 -14.39 -3.99 14.79
CA ILE A 248 -13.72 -2.77 14.31
C ILE A 248 -13.39 -1.90 15.53
N LEU A 249 -12.14 -1.44 15.66
CA LEU A 249 -11.66 -0.68 16.81
C LEU A 249 -11.72 0.84 16.62
N ASN A 250 -11.51 1.32 15.40
CA ASN A 250 -11.63 2.74 15.11
C ASN A 250 -12.62 2.95 13.95
N ASN A 251 -13.60 3.81 14.18
CA ASN A 251 -14.62 4.20 13.21
C ASN A 251 -14.45 5.67 12.77
N ASP A 252 -13.33 6.30 13.12
CA ASP A 252 -13.02 7.68 12.74
C ASP A 252 -12.84 7.74 11.22
N ASN A 253 -13.86 8.28 10.54
CA ASN A 253 -13.92 8.47 9.09
C ASN A 253 -12.79 9.33 8.51
N ILE A 254 -11.92 9.90 9.36
CA ILE A 254 -10.86 10.84 8.98
C ILE A 254 -9.71 10.12 8.28
N HIS A 255 -9.51 8.84 8.57
CA HIS A 255 -8.46 8.04 7.96
C HIS A 255 -9.09 6.79 7.36
N HIS A 256 -8.85 6.50 6.08
CA HIS A 256 -9.32 5.28 5.40
C HIS A 256 -8.70 3.96 5.97
N LEU A 257 -8.31 3.97 7.25
CA LEU A 257 -7.65 2.90 7.99
C LEU A 257 -8.65 2.30 8.97
N ARG A 258 -9.05 1.04 8.74
CA ARG A 258 -9.89 0.29 9.69
C ARG A 258 -9.01 -0.61 10.55
N TRP A 259 -9.05 -0.39 11.85
CA TRP A 259 -8.40 -1.25 12.82
C TRP A 259 -9.34 -2.40 13.20
N TYR A 260 -8.83 -3.63 13.17
CA TYR A 260 -9.59 -4.83 13.49
C TYR A 260 -9.02 -5.55 14.70
N ARG A 261 -9.87 -5.91 15.65
CA ARG A 261 -9.57 -6.85 16.74
C ARG A 261 -10.15 -8.21 16.38
N TYR A 262 -9.29 -9.21 16.30
CA TYR A 262 -9.69 -10.60 16.08
C TYR A 262 -9.68 -11.35 17.41
N THR A 263 -10.76 -12.07 17.66
CA THR A 263 -10.81 -13.08 18.73
C THR A 263 -10.71 -14.46 18.09
N TYR A 264 -9.87 -15.36 18.61
CA TYR A 264 -9.63 -16.68 17.99
C TYR A 264 -9.46 -17.80 19.00
N LYS A 265 -9.62 -19.05 18.53
CA LYS A 265 -9.44 -20.30 19.31
C LYS A 265 -8.02 -20.86 19.33
N ALA A 266 -7.07 -20.24 18.63
CA ALA A 266 -5.69 -20.69 18.64
C ALA A 266 -5.11 -20.56 20.05
N LEU A 267 -4.44 -21.61 20.53
CA LEU A 267 -3.85 -21.64 21.88
C LEU A 267 -2.75 -20.60 22.02
N THR A 268 -2.87 -19.76 23.03
CA THR A 268 -1.85 -18.80 23.45
C THR A 268 -1.65 -18.84 24.96
N CYS A 269 -0.47 -18.42 25.40
CA CYS A 269 -0.16 -18.18 26.80
C CYS A 269 0.57 -16.83 26.94
N PRO A 270 0.77 -16.30 28.15
CA PRO A 270 1.53 -15.07 28.35
C PRO A 270 2.94 -15.13 27.72
N GLY A 271 3.54 -16.31 27.67
CA GLY A 271 4.83 -16.52 27.02
C GLY A 271 4.80 -16.45 25.49
N SER A 272 3.62 -16.43 24.86
CA SER A 272 3.43 -16.25 23.41
C SER A 272 3.18 -14.80 23.02
N ARG A 273 3.30 -13.84 23.94
CA ARG A 273 3.21 -12.41 23.61
C ARG A 273 4.22 -12.03 22.53
N GLY A 274 3.78 -11.21 21.58
CA GLY A 274 4.61 -10.79 20.45
C GLY A 274 4.75 -11.83 19.33
N SER A 275 4.04 -12.96 19.44
CA SER A 275 4.09 -13.99 18.38
C SER A 275 3.35 -13.52 17.13
N PRO A 276 3.94 -13.69 15.93
CA PRO A 276 3.24 -13.43 14.69
C PRO A 276 2.01 -14.32 14.56
N VAL A 277 0.88 -13.70 14.22
CA VAL A 277 -0.41 -14.32 13.95
C VAL A 277 -0.74 -14.13 12.46
N TYR A 278 -0.99 -15.24 11.78
CA TYR A 278 -1.52 -15.26 10.43
C TYR A 278 -3.00 -15.64 10.45
N ILE A 279 -3.84 -14.84 9.80
CA ILE A 279 -5.26 -15.10 9.63
C ILE A 279 -5.55 -15.34 8.14
N PHE A 280 -5.97 -16.55 7.79
CA PHE A 280 -6.34 -16.91 6.42
C PHE A 280 -7.58 -16.11 5.98
N ARG A 281 -7.58 -15.65 4.72
CA ARG A 281 -8.56 -14.70 4.15
C ARG A 281 -8.57 -13.30 4.76
N GLN A 282 -7.65 -12.97 5.66
CA GLN A 282 -7.40 -11.56 5.89
C GLN A 282 -6.88 -10.97 4.58
N LEU A 283 -7.57 -9.93 4.08
CA LEU A 283 -7.18 -9.22 2.87
C LEU A 283 -5.69 -8.88 2.97
N LEU A 284 -4.92 -9.28 1.96
CA LEU A 284 -3.59 -8.72 1.74
C LEU A 284 -3.79 -7.29 1.25
N THR A 285 -4.10 -6.39 2.16
CA THR A 285 -4.46 -5.03 1.75
C THR A 285 -3.29 -4.19 1.27
N ARG A 286 -2.12 -4.80 1.05
CA ARG A 286 -1.05 -4.28 0.20
C ARG A 286 0.05 -5.33 0.01
N LEU A 287 0.28 -5.74 -1.23
CA LEU A 287 1.57 -6.31 -1.64
C LEU A 287 2.67 -5.23 -1.72
N GLY A 288 2.85 -4.48 -0.63
CA GLY A 288 4.18 -3.97 -0.34
C GLY A 288 4.39 -2.49 -0.04
N LEU A 289 3.46 -1.69 0.47
CA LEU A 289 3.84 -0.29 0.80
C LEU A 289 3.42 0.35 2.14
N LEU A 290 2.40 -0.07 2.91
CA LEU A 290 1.99 0.78 4.06
C LEU A 290 1.44 0.10 5.33
N SER A 291 1.56 -1.22 5.50
CA SER A 291 1.44 -1.88 6.82
C SER A 291 1.76 -3.36 6.62
N GLU A 292 3.05 -3.72 6.65
CA GLU A 292 3.50 -5.12 6.63
C GLU A 292 3.56 -5.71 8.05
N HIS A 293 2.80 -5.15 9.00
CA HIS A 293 2.94 -5.52 10.40
C HIS A 293 2.39 -6.95 10.64
N PRO A 294 3.24 -7.92 11.03
CA PRO A 294 2.75 -9.19 11.54
C PRO A 294 1.83 -8.88 12.72
N GLN A 295 0.63 -9.46 12.72
CA GLN A 295 -0.25 -9.33 13.86
C GLN A 295 0.46 -9.93 15.07
N ASN A 296 0.51 -9.22 16.19
CA ASN A 296 1.10 -9.78 17.39
C ASN A 296 0.03 -10.05 18.44
N HIS A 297 0.13 -11.20 19.09
CA HIS A 297 -0.74 -11.53 20.22
C HIS A 297 -0.43 -10.62 21.41
N SER A 298 -1.42 -9.85 21.88
CA SER A 298 -1.28 -8.88 22.99
C SER A 298 -1.66 -9.46 24.35
N SER A 299 -2.80 -10.16 24.49
CA SER A 299 -3.32 -10.55 25.80
C SER A 299 -4.04 -11.90 25.88
N CYS A 300 -3.92 -12.54 27.05
CA CYS A 300 -4.69 -13.71 27.48
C CYS A 300 -5.52 -13.32 28.71
N SER A 301 -6.81 -12.98 28.56
CA SER A 301 -7.71 -12.72 29.69
C SER A 301 -8.71 -13.87 29.90
N GLY A 302 -9.09 -14.14 31.17
CA GLY A 302 -10.16 -15.07 31.56
C GLY A 302 -9.70 -16.43 32.12
N GLU A 303 -10.33 -16.87 33.23
CA GLU A 303 -10.15 -18.22 33.80
C GLU A 303 -10.86 -19.31 32.97
N ASP A 304 -11.84 -18.92 32.15
CA ASP A 304 -12.61 -19.80 31.29
C ASP A 304 -12.45 -19.45 29.79
N ILE A 305 -12.00 -20.46 29.02
CA ILE A 305 -12.04 -20.62 27.56
C ILE A 305 -10.84 -20.09 26.73
N PHE A 306 -10.54 -20.88 25.70
CA PHE A 306 -9.45 -20.91 24.71
C PHE A 306 -9.24 -19.67 23.84
N THR A 307 -9.59 -18.47 24.30
CA THR A 307 -9.60 -17.28 23.45
C THR A 307 -8.30 -16.48 23.57
N GLY A 308 -7.77 -16.07 22.42
CA GLY A 308 -6.75 -15.03 22.32
C GLY A 308 -7.26 -13.88 21.46
N THR A 309 -6.70 -12.68 21.69
CA THR A 309 -6.97 -11.50 20.88
C THR A 309 -5.71 -11.03 20.13
N SER A 310 -5.90 -10.48 18.94
CA SER A 310 -4.91 -9.67 18.23
C SER A 310 -5.58 -8.43 17.66
N SER A 311 -4.92 -7.28 17.76
CA SER A 311 -5.32 -6.04 17.08
C SER A 311 -4.49 -5.90 15.80
N VAL A 312 -5.10 -5.38 14.74
CA VAL A 312 -4.46 -5.21 13.43
C VAL A 312 -4.88 -3.88 12.84
N GLY A 313 -3.89 -3.05 12.52
CA GLY A 313 -4.08 -1.91 11.63
C GLY A 313 -4.10 -2.40 10.21
N VAL A 314 -5.29 -2.54 9.64
CA VAL A 314 -5.43 -2.83 8.22
C VAL A 314 -5.69 -1.50 7.52
N VAL A 315 -4.76 -1.10 6.65
CA VAL A 315 -5.04 -0.05 5.67
C VAL A 315 -6.00 -0.64 4.64
N GLU A 316 -7.28 -0.65 4.97
CA GLU A 316 -8.32 -1.15 4.09
C GLU A 316 -8.74 -0.08 3.10
N VAL A 317 -7.87 0.19 2.12
CA VAL A 317 -8.32 0.80 0.86
C VAL A 317 -8.85 -0.34 -0.01
N THR A 318 -9.97 -0.94 0.40
CA THR A 318 -10.69 -1.91 -0.44
C THR A 318 -11.34 -1.16 -1.59
N CYS A 319 -10.61 -0.98 -2.69
CA CYS A 319 -11.25 -0.81 -3.99
C CYS A 319 -11.62 -2.16 -4.63
N ASP A 320 -11.22 -3.28 -4.01
CA ASP A 320 -11.44 -4.63 -4.53
C ASP A 320 -12.92 -4.99 -4.77
N GLU A 321 -13.87 -4.36 -4.08
CA GLU A 321 -15.30 -4.60 -4.28
C GLU A 321 -15.84 -4.01 -5.60
N HIS A 322 -15.10 -3.13 -6.26
CA HIS A 322 -15.52 -2.43 -7.49
C HIS A 322 -14.57 -2.62 -8.68
N HIS A 323 -13.53 -3.44 -8.53
CA HIS A 323 -12.64 -3.77 -9.64
C HIS A 323 -13.31 -4.57 -10.77
N ASP A 324 -14.39 -5.29 -10.46
CA ASP A 324 -15.18 -6.02 -11.45
C ASP A 324 -15.93 -5.08 -12.42
N ASP A 325 -16.16 -3.82 -12.00
CA ASP A 325 -16.77 -2.78 -12.83
C ASP A 325 -15.75 -2.07 -13.74
N TYR A 326 -14.46 -2.40 -13.61
CA TYR A 326 -13.43 -2.00 -14.55
C TYR A 326 -13.25 -3.07 -15.63
N PHE A 327 -13.10 -2.61 -16.86
CA PHE A 327 -12.81 -3.50 -17.99
C PHE A 327 -11.69 -2.93 -18.83
N THR A 328 -10.93 -3.81 -19.48
CA THR A 328 -10.04 -3.39 -20.57
C THR A 328 -10.87 -2.82 -21.70
N TYR A 329 -10.23 -2.02 -22.55
CA TYR A 329 -10.89 -1.53 -23.75
C TYR A 329 -11.29 -2.67 -24.71
N ASN A 330 -10.48 -3.72 -24.82
CA ASN A 330 -10.81 -4.90 -25.60
C ASN A 330 -12.05 -5.63 -25.04
N GLU A 331 -12.19 -5.71 -23.73
CA GLU A 331 -13.40 -6.24 -23.10
C GLU A 331 -14.61 -5.36 -23.40
N PHE A 332 -14.50 -4.03 -23.42
CA PHE A 332 -15.60 -3.16 -23.85
C PHE A 332 -16.04 -3.41 -25.30
N GLN A 333 -15.08 -3.71 -26.18
CA GLN A 333 -15.38 -4.03 -27.58
C GLN A 333 -16.05 -5.39 -27.76
N THR A 334 -15.64 -6.38 -26.97
CA THR A 334 -15.99 -7.80 -27.16
C THR A 334 -17.14 -8.27 -26.27
N LYS A 335 -17.24 -7.74 -25.05
CA LYS A 335 -18.38 -7.97 -24.17
C LYS A 335 -19.56 -7.12 -24.67
N GLU A 336 -20.80 -7.49 -24.33
CA GLU A 336 -22.03 -6.79 -24.71
C GLU A 336 -22.16 -5.34 -24.18
N TYR A 337 -21.08 -4.71 -23.68
CA TYR A 337 -21.08 -3.35 -23.13
C TYR A 337 -21.35 -2.29 -24.20
N PHE A 338 -21.04 -2.59 -25.46
CA PHE A 338 -21.50 -1.78 -26.58
C PHE A 338 -23.04 -1.63 -26.61
N ASN A 339 -23.78 -2.61 -26.06
CA ASN A 339 -25.24 -2.56 -25.93
C ASN A 339 -25.71 -1.76 -24.69
N ILE A 340 -24.84 -1.51 -23.70
CA ILE A 340 -25.13 -0.67 -22.54
C ILE A 340 -25.15 0.82 -22.93
N LEU A 341 -24.52 1.18 -24.05
CA LEU A 341 -24.63 2.54 -24.60
C LEU A 341 -26.09 2.90 -24.91
N PRO A 342 -26.52 4.15 -24.63
CA PRO A 342 -27.88 4.61 -24.82
C PRO A 342 -28.49 4.16 -26.15
N VAL A 343 -29.69 3.56 -26.10
CA VAL A 343 -30.38 3.00 -27.27
C VAL A 343 -30.56 4.04 -28.40
N VAL A 344 -30.63 5.32 -28.03
CA VAL A 344 -30.77 6.44 -28.97
C VAL A 344 -29.56 6.62 -29.90
N PHE A 345 -28.37 6.12 -29.55
CA PHE A 345 -27.23 6.19 -30.47
C PHE A 345 -27.42 5.29 -31.68
N THR A 346 -27.36 5.90 -32.86
CA THR A 346 -27.30 5.16 -34.13
C THR A 346 -25.99 4.37 -34.23
N THR A 347 -25.93 3.39 -35.13
CA THR A 347 -24.70 2.63 -35.39
C THR A 347 -23.50 3.54 -35.71
N SER A 348 -23.73 4.62 -36.47
CA SER A 348 -22.68 5.59 -36.80
C SER A 348 -22.22 6.37 -35.57
N ASP A 349 -23.14 6.81 -34.71
CA ASP A 349 -22.78 7.53 -33.48
C ASP A 349 -21.97 6.64 -32.53
N ARG A 350 -22.35 5.37 -32.40
CA ARG A 350 -21.60 4.41 -31.58
C ARG A 350 -20.20 4.15 -32.13
N GLN A 351 -20.03 4.07 -33.46
CA GLN A 351 -18.71 3.94 -34.10
C GLN A 351 -17.84 5.17 -33.87
N LYS A 352 -18.41 6.38 -33.97
CA LYS A 352 -17.69 7.62 -33.67
C LYS A 352 -17.29 7.71 -32.21
N LEU A 353 -18.21 7.42 -31.29
CA LEU A 353 -17.93 7.36 -29.86
C LEU A 353 -16.84 6.33 -29.55
N HIS A 354 -16.89 5.15 -30.15
CA HIS A 354 -15.83 4.15 -30.03
C HIS A 354 -14.48 4.67 -30.51
N THR A 355 -14.43 5.31 -31.68
CA THR A 355 -13.18 5.90 -32.21
C THR A 355 -12.66 7.00 -31.28
N PHE A 356 -13.55 7.81 -30.71
CA PHE A 356 -13.19 8.83 -29.73
C PHE A 356 -12.63 8.24 -28.44
N LEU A 357 -13.31 7.25 -27.85
CA LEU A 357 -12.86 6.58 -26.62
C LEU A 357 -11.53 5.84 -26.83
N ASN A 358 -11.29 5.29 -28.01
CA ASN A 358 -9.99 4.77 -28.43
C ASN A 358 -8.89 5.85 -28.35
N ARG A 359 -9.12 7.02 -28.95
CA ARG A 359 -8.14 8.12 -28.93
C ARG A 359 -7.91 8.65 -27.52
N MET A 360 -8.96 8.77 -26.73
CA MET A 360 -8.87 9.16 -25.32
C MET A 360 -8.04 8.15 -24.52
N SER A 361 -8.28 6.85 -24.73
CA SER A 361 -7.46 5.77 -24.17
C SER A 361 -6.00 5.92 -24.60
N ASP A 362 -5.70 6.07 -25.89
CA ASP A 362 -4.32 6.17 -26.41
C ASP A 362 -3.53 7.34 -25.79
N LEU A 363 -4.20 8.46 -25.50
CA LEU A 363 -3.64 9.66 -24.87
C LEU A 363 -3.55 9.55 -23.33
N THR A 364 -4.14 8.52 -22.74
CA THR A 364 -4.05 8.22 -21.29
C THR A 364 -2.80 7.39 -21.01
N GLY A 365 -2.07 7.76 -19.96
CA GLY A 365 -0.84 7.09 -19.54
C GLY A 365 -0.64 7.10 -18.04
N ILE A 366 0.39 6.38 -17.60
CA ILE A 366 0.80 6.31 -16.20
C ILE A 366 1.87 7.37 -15.93
N ILE A 367 1.74 8.06 -14.79
CA ILE A 367 2.74 8.98 -14.25
C ILE A 367 3.59 8.19 -13.28
N LEU A 368 4.91 8.34 -13.34
CA LEU A 368 5.86 7.74 -12.43
C LEU A 368 6.72 8.83 -11.82
N LEU A 369 6.82 8.83 -10.48
CA LEU A 369 7.65 9.78 -9.73
C LEU A 369 8.81 9.05 -9.06
N LYS A 370 10.01 9.59 -9.24
CA LYS A 370 11.26 9.07 -8.66
C LYS A 370 12.00 10.17 -7.93
N LYS A 371 12.28 9.99 -6.64
CA LYS A 371 13.01 11.00 -5.84
C LYS A 371 14.49 11.09 -6.26
N LYS A 372 15.01 12.29 -6.49
CA LYS A 372 16.40 12.56 -6.91
C LYS A 372 17.45 12.29 -5.83
N SER A 373 17.10 12.46 -4.56
CA SER A 373 18.06 12.54 -3.44
C SER A 373 18.31 11.24 -2.67
N VAL A 374 17.80 10.08 -3.13
CA VAL A 374 18.03 8.79 -2.47
C VAL A 374 18.79 7.88 -3.43
N ASP A 375 19.98 7.40 -3.04
CA ASP A 375 20.84 6.47 -3.79
C ASP A 375 20.16 5.12 -4.17
N LYS A 376 18.87 4.93 -3.84
CA LYS A 376 18.09 3.75 -4.17
C LYS A 376 16.97 4.11 -5.16
N LEU A 377 16.92 3.36 -6.26
CA LEU A 377 15.93 3.38 -7.35
C LEU A 377 14.50 3.01 -6.91
N LEU A 378 13.99 3.61 -5.84
CA LEU A 378 12.63 3.37 -5.36
C LEU A 378 11.67 4.33 -6.05
N TRP A 379 11.02 3.84 -7.11
CA TRP A 379 9.78 4.42 -7.62
C TRP A 379 8.75 4.38 -6.49
N LYS A 380 8.30 5.55 -6.03
CA LYS A 380 7.39 5.62 -4.88
C LYS A 380 5.94 5.83 -5.28
N TYR A 381 5.66 6.53 -6.38
CA TYR A 381 4.31 7.01 -6.68
C TYR A 381 3.92 6.83 -8.13
N TYR A 382 2.62 6.61 -8.31
CA TYR A 382 2.00 6.38 -9.60
C TYR A 382 0.61 7.00 -9.61
N GLY A 383 0.30 7.68 -10.71
CA GLY A 383 -1.01 8.24 -10.98
C GLY A 383 -1.39 8.05 -12.43
N THR A 384 -2.60 8.43 -12.80
CA THR A 384 -2.99 8.51 -14.21
C THR A 384 -2.83 9.95 -14.71
N GLY A 385 -2.35 10.13 -15.93
CA GLY A 385 -2.38 11.42 -16.60
C GLY A 385 -2.95 11.31 -18.01
N PHE A 386 -3.28 12.46 -18.58
CA PHE A 386 -3.81 12.57 -19.93
C PHE A 386 -3.04 13.62 -20.74
N ILE A 387 -2.65 13.27 -21.97
CA ILE A 387 -2.03 14.21 -22.90
C ILE A 387 -3.11 15.18 -23.41
N ALA A 388 -3.08 16.40 -22.90
CA ALA A 388 -4.03 17.45 -23.27
C ALA A 388 -3.57 18.25 -24.50
N LYS A 389 -2.26 18.44 -24.65
CA LYS A 389 -1.66 19.29 -25.70
C LYS A 389 -0.27 18.80 -26.08
N ILE A 390 0.11 19.02 -27.33
CA ILE A 390 1.48 18.88 -27.83
C ILE A 390 1.85 20.11 -28.67
N GLU A 391 3.09 20.60 -28.53
CA GLU A 391 3.60 21.77 -29.25
C GLU A 391 5.07 21.54 -29.64
N ARG A 392 5.36 21.57 -30.94
CA ARG A 392 6.74 21.57 -31.43
C ARG A 392 7.43 22.87 -31.07
N ARG A 393 8.66 22.78 -30.59
CA ARG A 393 9.48 23.96 -30.28
C ARG A 393 10.85 23.84 -30.93
N THR A 394 11.44 25.00 -31.19
CA THR A 394 12.76 25.15 -31.82
C THR A 394 13.86 25.50 -30.83
N HIS A 395 13.51 25.89 -29.60
CA HIS A 395 14.46 26.41 -28.60
C HIS A 395 14.36 25.65 -27.29
N PHE A 396 15.24 24.66 -27.12
CA PHE A 396 15.23 23.74 -25.99
C PHE A 396 15.37 24.46 -24.63
N PRO A 397 14.62 24.03 -23.58
CA PRO A 397 14.82 24.55 -22.22
C PRO A 397 16.27 24.34 -21.76
N LYS A 398 16.93 25.39 -21.28
CA LYS A 398 18.40 25.55 -21.21
C LYS A 398 19.22 24.50 -20.42
N GLU A 399 18.59 23.50 -19.81
CA GLU A 399 19.23 22.59 -18.84
C GLU A 399 19.49 21.17 -19.37
N ARG A 400 19.01 20.82 -20.57
CA ARG A 400 19.36 19.56 -21.23
C ARG A 400 19.74 19.80 -22.69
N GLU A 401 20.78 19.13 -23.17
CA GLU A 401 21.09 19.12 -24.59
C GLU A 401 20.14 18.14 -25.29
N PRO A 402 19.30 18.58 -26.24
CA PRO A 402 18.46 17.66 -26.98
C PRO A 402 19.32 16.70 -27.80
N ARG A 403 18.83 15.47 -28.00
CA ARG A 403 19.48 14.54 -28.93
C ARG A 403 19.25 14.92 -30.40
N ASN A 404 18.16 15.65 -30.67
CA ASN A 404 17.70 16.02 -32.01
C ASN A 404 17.36 17.51 -32.09
N ASP A 405 17.51 18.11 -33.28
CA ASP A 405 17.18 19.52 -33.54
C ASP A 405 15.68 19.86 -33.40
N GLN A 406 14.83 18.83 -33.34
CA GLN A 406 13.39 18.96 -33.16
C GLN A 406 12.94 18.21 -31.91
N TYR A 407 12.14 18.88 -31.10
CA TYR A 407 11.49 18.30 -29.94
C TYR A 407 10.09 18.90 -29.78
N ALA A 408 9.25 18.23 -29.02
CA ALA A 408 7.95 18.74 -28.63
C ALA A 408 7.79 18.78 -27.13
N VAL A 409 6.98 19.75 -26.71
CA VAL A 409 6.52 19.90 -25.34
C VAL A 409 5.11 19.36 -25.25
N VAL A 410 4.87 18.46 -24.31
CA VAL A 410 3.61 17.74 -24.14
C VAL A 410 3.02 18.11 -22.78
N THR A 411 1.82 18.68 -22.77
CA THR A 411 1.12 19.03 -21.53
C THR A 411 0.30 17.84 -21.07
N ILE A 412 0.58 17.38 -19.85
CA ILE A 412 -0.13 16.30 -19.17
C ILE A 412 -1.02 16.91 -18.09
N SER A 413 -2.31 16.62 -18.12
CA SER A 413 -3.24 16.95 -17.02
C SER A 413 -3.39 15.76 -16.09
N THR A 414 -3.48 16.02 -14.79
CA THR A 414 -3.67 14.99 -13.76
C THR A 414 -4.28 15.56 -12.46
N ALA A 415 -4.42 14.74 -11.42
CA ALA A 415 -4.89 15.18 -10.10
C ALA A 415 -3.72 15.70 -9.26
N TYR A 416 -3.98 16.70 -8.42
CA TYR A 416 -2.96 17.36 -7.61
C TYR A 416 -2.36 16.40 -6.57
N HIS A 417 -3.19 15.62 -5.88
CA HIS A 417 -2.75 14.73 -4.80
C HIS A 417 -1.80 13.62 -5.24
N ILE A 418 -1.69 13.34 -6.55
CA ILE A 418 -0.67 12.41 -7.09
C ILE A 418 0.75 12.86 -6.71
N PHE A 419 0.95 14.17 -6.52
CA PHE A 419 2.22 14.74 -6.06
C PHE A 419 2.25 14.98 -4.55
N ASN A 420 1.10 15.07 -3.88
CA ASN A 420 0.98 15.51 -2.49
C ASN A 420 0.98 14.37 -1.45
N GLU A 421 0.96 13.09 -1.82
CA GLU A 421 1.14 11.97 -0.87
C GLU A 421 2.55 11.89 -0.26
N TYR A 422 3.32 12.98 -0.32
CA TYR A 422 4.72 13.02 0.07
C TYR A 422 4.94 13.35 1.55
N GLU A 423 4.05 14.11 2.21
CA GLU A 423 4.15 14.40 3.64
C GLU A 423 2.76 14.54 4.29
N GLU A 424 2.51 13.74 5.33
CA GLU A 424 1.38 13.93 6.22
C GLU A 424 1.51 15.33 6.87
N GLY A 425 0.65 16.28 6.47
CA GLY A 425 0.51 17.57 7.14
C GLY A 425 0.96 18.81 6.37
N THR A 426 1.52 18.70 5.16
CA THR A 426 1.79 19.88 4.31
C THR A 426 0.64 20.15 3.34
N THR A 427 -0.19 21.14 3.68
CA THR A 427 -1.30 21.59 2.83
C THR A 427 -0.93 22.80 1.95
N SER A 428 0.34 23.19 1.89
CA SER A 428 0.77 24.39 1.15
C SER A 428 1.22 24.04 -0.27
N PHE A 429 0.71 24.79 -1.26
CA PHE A 429 1.14 24.71 -2.66
C PHE A 429 2.64 24.93 -2.86
N ASP A 430 3.28 25.71 -1.99
CA ASP A 430 4.71 25.99 -2.06
C ASP A 430 5.55 24.69 -1.91
N ALA A 431 5.01 23.68 -1.22
CA ALA A 431 5.66 22.38 -1.07
C ALA A 431 5.72 21.60 -2.40
N ILE A 432 4.83 21.87 -3.37
CA ILE A 432 4.80 21.10 -4.62
C ILE A 432 5.92 21.48 -5.56
N ASP A 433 6.24 22.76 -5.72
CA ASP A 433 7.39 23.13 -6.55
C ASP A 433 8.66 22.51 -5.96
N GLU A 434 8.78 22.46 -4.63
CA GLU A 434 9.85 21.75 -3.94
C GLU A 434 9.81 20.23 -4.21
N ILE A 435 8.66 19.57 -4.06
CA ILE A 435 8.49 18.13 -4.35
C ILE A 435 8.81 17.83 -5.81
N TRP A 436 8.30 18.61 -6.76
CA TRP A 436 8.57 18.45 -8.19
C TRP A 436 10.06 18.61 -8.47
N ASN A 437 10.69 19.63 -7.89
CA ASN A 437 12.13 19.85 -8.05
C ASN A 437 12.96 18.72 -7.45
N ASP A 438 12.45 18.04 -6.43
CA ASP A 438 13.06 16.86 -5.80
C ASP A 438 12.77 15.54 -6.52
N MET A 439 11.92 15.55 -7.56
CA MET A 439 11.49 14.35 -8.27
C MET A 439 11.89 14.38 -9.75
N ASP A 440 12.29 13.22 -10.27
CA ASP A 440 12.24 12.91 -11.68
C ASP A 440 10.83 12.38 -12.00
N THR A 441 10.12 13.10 -12.85
CA THR A 441 8.79 12.73 -13.32
C THR A 441 8.87 12.10 -14.70
N TYR A 442 8.15 11.01 -14.90
CA TYR A 442 8.03 10.34 -16.19
C TYR A 442 6.55 10.09 -16.50
N PHE A 443 6.18 10.22 -17.76
CA PHE A 443 4.85 9.87 -18.25
C PHE A 443 4.99 8.81 -19.35
N ILE A 444 4.33 7.67 -19.16
CA ILE A 444 4.39 6.57 -20.13
C ILE A 444 3.04 6.46 -20.84
N PRO A 445 2.95 6.91 -22.10
CA PRO A 445 1.71 6.85 -22.85
C PRO A 445 1.40 5.41 -23.25
N ASN A 446 0.11 5.09 -23.36
CA ASN A 446 -0.36 3.79 -23.82
C ASN A 446 0.24 2.57 -23.10
N TYR A 447 0.38 2.67 -21.78
CA TYR A 447 0.83 1.56 -20.97
C TYR A 447 -0.19 0.41 -21.03
N THR A 448 0.19 -0.69 -21.67
CA THR A 448 -0.58 -1.92 -21.75
C THR A 448 0.27 -3.00 -21.10
N ASN A 449 -0.14 -3.48 -19.93
CA ASN A 449 0.58 -4.54 -19.21
C ASN A 449 0.32 -5.93 -19.84
N ASP A 450 0.07 -5.96 -21.15
CA ASP A 450 -0.59 -7.05 -21.87
C ASP A 450 0.40 -8.13 -22.38
N ASP A 451 1.52 -8.31 -21.66
CA ASP A 451 2.45 -9.42 -21.86
C ASP A 451 1.89 -10.74 -21.27
N GLY A 452 0.61 -11.00 -21.52
CA GLY A 452 -0.02 -12.31 -21.36
C GLY A 452 0.63 -13.41 -22.21
N SER A 453 1.59 -13.06 -23.08
CA SER A 453 2.40 -13.99 -23.86
C SER A 453 3.90 -13.73 -23.63
N ASN A 454 4.50 -14.49 -22.70
CA ASN A 454 5.96 -14.74 -22.49
C ASN A 454 6.55 -14.42 -21.11
N ALA A 455 5.77 -14.42 -20.03
CA ALA A 455 6.33 -14.53 -18.68
C ALA A 455 7.04 -15.88 -18.40
N SER A 456 7.08 -16.82 -19.36
CA SER A 456 7.70 -18.15 -19.21
C SER A 456 8.92 -18.44 -20.10
N SER A 457 9.43 -17.49 -20.90
CA SER A 457 10.55 -17.77 -21.82
C SER A 457 11.77 -16.84 -21.75
N VAL A 458 11.79 -15.83 -20.87
CA VAL A 458 12.97 -14.93 -20.70
C VAL A 458 13.80 -15.32 -19.47
N GLN A 459 14.12 -16.62 -19.31
CA GLN A 459 14.98 -17.09 -18.21
C GLN A 459 16.29 -17.76 -18.64
N ASN A 460 16.61 -17.83 -19.94
CA ASN A 460 17.88 -18.39 -20.40
C ASN A 460 18.52 -17.46 -21.42
N ASN A 461 19.32 -16.50 -20.95
CA ASN A 461 20.54 -15.95 -21.61
C ASN A 461 20.85 -14.55 -21.06
N VAL A 462 21.28 -14.47 -19.80
CA VAL A 462 22.14 -13.37 -19.33
C VAL A 462 23.28 -14.02 -18.57
N SER A 463 24.42 -14.11 -19.24
CA SER A 463 25.70 -14.49 -18.65
C SER A 463 26.24 -13.34 -17.81
N ASP A 464 26.57 -13.67 -16.56
CA ASP A 464 27.50 -13.03 -15.64
C ASP A 464 28.19 -11.74 -16.13
N ASN A 465 27.81 -10.60 -15.55
CA ASN A 465 28.73 -9.80 -14.72
C ASN A 465 27.99 -8.62 -14.05
N ASP A 466 28.27 -8.48 -12.76
CA ASP A 466 27.92 -7.39 -11.84
C ASP A 466 26.44 -7.24 -11.43
N SER A 467 26.10 -7.76 -10.25
CA SER A 467 24.77 -7.63 -9.64
C SER A 467 24.87 -7.13 -8.19
N THR A 468 24.53 -5.86 -8.02
CA THR A 468 24.12 -5.27 -6.73
C THR A 468 22.82 -4.49 -6.95
N SER A 469 21.67 -5.13 -6.84
CA SER A 469 20.40 -4.43 -6.57
C SER A 469 19.45 -5.35 -5.79
N SER A 470 18.94 -4.86 -4.66
CA SER A 470 17.83 -5.49 -3.94
C SER A 470 16.97 -4.42 -3.27
N ASP A 471 15.66 -4.61 -3.37
CA ASP A 471 14.55 -3.81 -2.82
C ASP A 471 14.21 -2.48 -3.51
N GLY A 472 13.80 -2.60 -4.76
CA GLY A 472 12.56 -2.01 -5.28
C GLY A 472 11.93 -3.07 -6.19
N THR A 473 10.60 -3.14 -6.33
CA THR A 473 10.03 -3.84 -7.49
C THR A 473 10.59 -3.13 -8.71
N GLU A 474 11.65 -3.67 -9.31
CA GLU A 474 12.15 -3.17 -10.57
C GLU A 474 10.97 -3.26 -11.54
N LEU A 475 10.43 -2.10 -11.89
CA LEU A 475 9.65 -1.90 -13.10
C LEU A 475 10.57 -2.13 -14.33
N GLY A 476 11.44 -3.15 -14.29
CA GLY A 476 12.46 -3.47 -15.29
C GLY A 476 11.86 -3.96 -16.62
N HIS A 477 10.54 -4.18 -16.63
CA HIS A 477 9.76 -4.43 -17.85
C HIS A 477 9.22 -3.15 -18.50
N LEU A 478 9.31 -1.98 -17.87
CA LEU A 478 8.88 -0.74 -18.49
C LEU A 478 9.88 -0.31 -19.55
N ASP A 479 9.38 -0.17 -20.77
CA ASP A 479 10.12 0.41 -21.88
C ASP A 479 10.22 1.93 -21.71
N TYR A 480 11.18 2.37 -20.92
CA TYR A 480 11.47 3.81 -20.72
C TYR A 480 11.91 4.52 -21.99
N SER A 481 12.20 3.80 -23.09
CA SER A 481 12.52 4.45 -24.36
C SER A 481 11.35 5.27 -24.92
N LYS A 482 10.12 4.98 -24.47
CA LYS A 482 8.90 5.70 -24.85
C LYS A 482 8.39 6.65 -23.76
N ALA A 483 9.12 6.79 -22.66
CA ALA A 483 8.72 7.67 -21.57
C ALA A 483 8.95 9.14 -21.96
N LEU A 484 7.92 9.95 -21.75
CA LEU A 484 7.99 11.40 -21.77
C LEU A 484 8.60 11.87 -20.45
N ILE A 485 9.64 12.71 -20.51
CA ILE A 485 10.34 13.17 -19.30
C ILE A 485 9.73 14.48 -18.84
N GLY A 486 9.32 14.55 -17.58
CA GLY A 486 8.83 15.78 -16.95
C GLY A 486 9.88 16.89 -17.01
N ASP A 487 9.42 18.08 -17.36
CA ASP A 487 10.20 19.32 -17.47
C ASP A 487 9.83 20.25 -16.31
N ARG A 488 8.57 20.65 -16.24
CA ARG A 488 8.08 21.57 -15.21
C ARG A 488 6.60 21.38 -14.92
N LEU A 489 6.21 21.67 -13.69
CA LEU A 489 4.82 21.90 -13.33
C LEU A 489 4.38 23.26 -13.89
N ILE A 490 3.25 23.30 -14.59
CA ILE A 490 2.76 24.52 -15.24
C ILE A 490 1.71 25.19 -14.37
N GLU A 491 0.78 24.38 -13.86
CA GLU A 491 -0.47 24.88 -13.30
C GLU A 491 -0.94 23.98 -12.18
N THR A 492 -1.27 24.61 -11.05
CA THR A 492 -2.00 24.03 -9.94
C THR A 492 -3.17 24.96 -9.67
N ASP A 493 -4.34 24.42 -9.35
CA ASP A 493 -5.41 25.26 -8.85
C ASP A 493 -5.01 25.76 -7.45
N LYS A 494 -4.64 27.04 -7.32
CA LYS A 494 -4.06 27.60 -6.09
C LYS A 494 -5.08 27.91 -4.99
N ASP A 495 -6.38 27.67 -5.22
CA ASP A 495 -7.40 27.96 -4.22
C ASP A 495 -7.50 26.85 -3.17
N LEU A 496 -6.81 27.04 -2.04
CA LEU A 496 -6.81 26.15 -0.86
C LEU A 496 -8.21 25.92 -0.23
N GLU A 497 -9.17 26.79 -0.51
CA GLU A 497 -10.53 26.72 0.08
C GLU A 497 -11.42 25.66 -0.57
N PHE A 498 -11.05 25.19 -1.75
CA PHE A 498 -11.83 24.19 -2.48
C PHE A 498 -11.06 22.88 -2.53
N GLU A 499 -11.76 21.75 -2.43
CA GLU A 499 -11.23 20.42 -2.73
C GLU A 499 -10.94 20.30 -4.25
N ASN A 500 -10.11 21.21 -4.77
CA ASN A 500 -9.71 21.29 -6.15
C ASN A 500 -8.39 20.54 -6.26
N ASP A 501 -8.45 19.48 -7.03
CA ASP A 501 -7.45 18.44 -7.02
C ASP A 501 -7.04 18.16 -8.45
N TRP A 502 -6.56 19.21 -9.09
CA TRP A 502 -6.16 19.21 -10.48
C TRP A 502 -4.84 19.95 -10.64
N CYS A 503 -3.98 19.42 -11.51
CA CYS A 503 -2.78 20.10 -11.96
C CYS A 503 -2.39 19.68 -13.39
N ALA A 504 -1.48 20.44 -13.99
CA ALA A 504 -0.84 20.09 -15.24
C ALA A 504 0.67 20.32 -15.22
N PHE A 505 1.40 19.44 -15.88
CA PHE A 505 2.84 19.53 -16.07
C PHE A 505 3.22 19.34 -17.53
N GLU A 506 4.37 19.89 -17.90
CA GLU A 506 4.99 19.74 -19.20
C GLU A 506 5.99 18.58 -19.16
N CYS A 507 5.94 17.74 -20.19
CA CYS A 507 7.00 16.80 -20.53
C CYS A 507 7.68 17.20 -21.84
N VAL A 508 8.88 16.68 -22.05
CA VAL A 508 9.62 16.81 -23.30
C VAL A 508 9.77 15.45 -23.98
N VAL A 509 9.64 15.44 -25.30
CA VAL A 509 9.92 14.32 -26.20
C VAL A 509 10.74 14.82 -27.39
N ASP A 510 11.77 14.08 -27.77
CA ASP A 510 12.65 14.36 -28.90
C ASP A 510 12.63 13.25 -29.98
N ASP A 511 11.80 12.22 -29.80
CA ASP A 511 11.54 11.19 -30.81
C ASP A 511 10.56 11.72 -31.89
N PRO A 512 11.01 11.93 -33.14
CA PRO A 512 10.17 12.50 -34.19
C PRO A 512 8.95 11.63 -34.54
N GLU A 513 9.08 10.29 -34.49
CA GLU A 513 7.97 9.38 -34.81
C GLU A 513 6.89 9.46 -33.73
N LEU A 514 7.32 9.49 -32.45
CA LEU A 514 6.40 9.64 -31.33
C LEU A 514 5.71 11.01 -31.36
N ILE A 515 6.43 12.09 -31.70
CA ILE A 515 5.85 13.44 -31.83
C ILE A 515 4.74 13.44 -32.89
N GLU A 516 5.02 12.94 -34.10
CA GLU A 516 4.03 12.91 -35.18
C GLU A 516 2.80 12.07 -34.81
N LYS A 517 3.02 10.93 -34.15
CA LYS A 517 1.95 10.08 -33.63
C LYS A 517 1.08 10.82 -32.61
N LEU A 518 1.69 11.49 -31.63
CA LEU A 518 0.96 12.22 -30.60
C LEU A 518 0.19 13.42 -31.17
N GLU A 519 0.77 14.17 -32.10
CA GLU A 519 0.09 15.26 -32.82
C GLU A 519 -1.15 14.76 -33.55
N THR A 520 -1.04 13.64 -34.24
CA THR A 520 -2.16 13.00 -34.94
C THR A 520 -3.25 12.57 -33.96
N LEU A 521 -2.87 11.90 -32.85
CA LEU A 521 -3.82 11.44 -31.84
C LEU A 521 -4.56 12.60 -31.15
N VAL A 522 -3.85 13.66 -30.75
CA VAL A 522 -4.44 14.85 -30.12
C VAL A 522 -5.40 15.54 -31.08
N LYS A 523 -5.01 15.71 -32.34
CA LYS A 523 -5.85 16.33 -33.37
C LYS A 523 -7.11 15.51 -33.65
N ASP A 524 -6.98 14.18 -33.81
CA ASP A 524 -8.10 13.26 -34.00
C ASP A 524 -9.08 13.33 -32.82
N TYR A 525 -8.55 13.27 -31.59
CA TYR A 525 -9.31 13.39 -30.36
C TYR A 525 -10.12 14.69 -30.32
N GLN A 526 -9.49 15.83 -30.58
CA GLN A 526 -10.13 17.16 -30.57
C GLN A 526 -11.23 17.28 -31.64
N ASN A 527 -10.99 16.75 -32.85
CA ASN A 527 -11.99 16.75 -33.92
C ASN A 527 -13.22 15.92 -33.54
N LEU A 528 -12.99 14.69 -33.08
CA LEU A 528 -14.07 13.77 -32.66
C LEU A 528 -14.85 14.33 -31.47
N MET A 529 -14.16 14.94 -30.51
CA MET A 529 -14.80 15.63 -29.38
C MET A 529 -15.72 16.76 -29.86
N SER A 530 -15.26 17.59 -30.81
CA SER A 530 -16.08 18.67 -31.39
C SER A 530 -17.34 18.12 -32.07
N GLU A 531 -17.21 17.02 -32.82
CA GLU A 531 -18.34 16.35 -33.47
C GLU A 531 -19.33 15.77 -32.46
N LEU A 532 -18.85 15.03 -31.46
CA LEU A 532 -19.68 14.43 -30.42
C LEU A 532 -20.36 15.50 -29.55
N TYR A 533 -19.67 16.61 -29.26
CA TYR A 533 -20.27 17.72 -28.55
C TYR A 533 -21.41 18.36 -29.37
N LYS A 534 -21.20 18.67 -30.66
CA LYS A 534 -22.27 19.16 -31.55
C LYS A 534 -23.45 18.20 -31.59
N LYS A 535 -23.17 16.90 -31.71
CA LYS A 535 -24.18 15.84 -31.65
C LYS A 535 -24.96 15.88 -30.33
N SER A 536 -24.28 15.99 -29.20
CA SER A 536 -24.93 16.02 -27.87
C SER A 536 -25.93 17.17 -27.68
N GLN A 537 -25.83 18.24 -28.47
CA GLN A 537 -26.77 19.36 -28.45
C GLN A 537 -28.08 19.07 -29.22
N GLU A 538 -28.13 18.02 -30.04
CA GLU A 538 -29.33 17.62 -30.75
C GLU A 538 -30.40 17.13 -29.77
N GLN A 539 -31.68 17.44 -30.04
CA GLN A 539 -32.79 17.19 -29.12
C GLN A 539 -32.88 15.74 -28.65
N MET A 540 -32.56 14.77 -29.53
CA MET A 540 -32.64 13.35 -29.21
C MET A 540 -31.56 12.88 -28.22
N TYR A 541 -30.50 13.66 -28.00
CA TYR A 541 -29.39 13.30 -27.12
C TYR A 541 -29.38 14.07 -25.79
N LYS A 542 -30.35 14.96 -25.55
CA LYS A 542 -30.39 15.79 -24.33
C LYS A 542 -30.48 14.98 -23.04
N ASP A 543 -31.13 13.82 -23.09
CA ASP A 543 -31.30 12.94 -21.93
C ASP A 543 -30.21 11.87 -21.81
N VAL A 544 -29.22 11.88 -22.72
CA VAL A 544 -28.09 10.95 -22.62
C VAL A 544 -27.25 11.33 -21.41
N ASN A 545 -27.11 10.35 -20.53
CA ASN A 545 -26.36 10.47 -19.29
C ASN A 545 -25.30 9.38 -19.27
N LEU A 546 -24.14 9.67 -19.87
CA LEU A 546 -23.03 8.74 -20.03
C LEU A 546 -21.76 9.38 -19.47
N VAL A 547 -21.06 8.63 -18.64
CA VAL A 547 -19.77 8.99 -18.07
C VAL A 547 -18.78 7.86 -18.32
N VAL A 548 -17.60 8.19 -18.86
CA VAL A 548 -16.54 7.21 -19.12
C VAL A 548 -15.22 7.70 -18.52
N ILE A 549 -14.52 6.84 -17.80
CA ILE A 549 -13.23 7.15 -17.17
C ILE A 549 -12.19 6.16 -17.67
N PHE A 550 -11.00 6.64 -18.06
CA PHE A 550 -9.84 5.80 -18.39
C PHE A 550 -8.74 5.98 -17.37
N GLY A 551 -8.29 4.90 -16.74
CA GLY A 551 -7.30 4.99 -15.68
C GLY A 551 -6.36 3.80 -15.58
N HIS A 552 -5.35 3.94 -14.73
CA HIS A 552 -4.43 2.88 -14.33
C HIS A 552 -4.67 2.48 -12.87
N PRO A 553 -5.83 1.86 -12.55
CA PRO A 553 -6.14 1.48 -11.18
C PRO A 553 -5.02 0.58 -10.64
N HIS A 554 -4.37 1.01 -9.56
CA HIS A 554 -3.28 0.29 -8.90
C HIS A 554 -2.14 -0.16 -9.82
N GLN A 555 -1.72 0.67 -10.79
CA GLN A 555 -0.66 0.33 -11.77
C GLN A 555 -0.98 -0.85 -12.69
N LEU A 556 -2.24 -1.27 -12.71
CA LEU A 556 -2.66 -2.31 -13.63
C LEU A 556 -2.68 -1.78 -15.06
N ALA A 557 -2.81 -2.71 -16.01
CA ALA A 557 -3.12 -2.37 -17.38
C ALA A 557 -4.28 -1.37 -17.42
N LYS A 558 -4.21 -0.42 -18.35
CA LYS A 558 -5.24 0.59 -18.56
C LYS A 558 -6.63 -0.01 -18.52
N ARG A 559 -7.49 0.54 -17.66
CA ARG A 559 -8.88 0.14 -17.50
C ARG A 559 -9.81 1.29 -17.85
N MET A 560 -11.05 0.92 -18.13
CA MET A 560 -12.16 1.82 -18.34
C MET A 560 -13.28 1.51 -17.34
N SER A 561 -13.95 2.55 -16.86
CA SER A 561 -15.22 2.44 -16.15
C SER A 561 -16.28 3.25 -16.89
N VAL A 562 -17.49 2.71 -17.01
CA VAL A 562 -18.64 3.37 -17.65
C VAL A 562 -19.78 3.48 -16.63
N GLY A 563 -20.33 4.67 -16.50
CA GLY A 563 -21.35 5.02 -15.52
C GLY A 563 -22.20 6.19 -16.00
N LYS A 564 -22.83 6.87 -15.06
CA LYS A 564 -23.78 7.96 -15.26
C LYS A 564 -23.56 9.04 -14.21
N THR A 565 -23.86 10.28 -14.57
CA THR A 565 -23.99 11.36 -13.58
C THR A 565 -25.31 11.19 -12.84
N ARG A 566 -25.36 11.41 -11.52
CA ARG A 566 -26.64 11.33 -10.78
C ARG A 566 -26.65 12.27 -9.60
N ASP A 567 -27.85 12.66 -9.18
CA ASP A 567 -28.04 13.33 -7.90
C ASP A 567 -27.90 12.29 -6.80
N PHE A 568 -27.09 12.61 -5.80
CA PHE A 568 -26.94 11.84 -4.57
C PHE A 568 -27.47 12.69 -3.42
N ALA A 569 -27.88 12.03 -2.33
CA ALA A 569 -28.32 12.71 -1.12
C ALA A 569 -27.29 13.74 -0.60
N SER A 570 -26.00 13.41 -0.65
CA SER A 570 -24.91 14.28 -0.18
C SER A 570 -24.32 15.20 -1.26
N ALA A 571 -24.61 14.96 -2.54
CA ALA A 571 -23.99 15.70 -3.64
C ALA A 571 -24.91 15.81 -4.87
N PRO A 572 -25.23 17.02 -5.34
CA PRO A 572 -26.01 17.16 -6.57
C PRO A 572 -25.20 16.65 -7.77
N LYS A 573 -25.91 16.26 -8.83
CA LYS A 573 -25.35 15.80 -10.10
C LYS A 573 -24.34 16.79 -10.68
N ARG A 574 -24.65 18.08 -10.56
CA ARG A 574 -23.80 19.19 -10.96
C ARG A 574 -23.85 20.26 -9.87
N LYS A 575 -22.70 20.58 -9.27
CA LYS A 575 -22.53 21.68 -8.33
C LYS A 575 -21.72 22.78 -9.00
N ILE A 576 -22.21 24.01 -9.02
CA ILE A 576 -21.41 25.18 -9.42
C ILE A 576 -20.52 25.55 -8.22
N LEU A 577 -19.20 25.54 -8.41
CA LEU A 577 -18.23 25.88 -7.37
C LEU A 577 -17.93 27.38 -7.38
N LYS A 578 -17.60 27.94 -8.55
CA LYS A 578 -17.28 29.38 -8.72
C LYS A 578 -17.50 29.83 -10.16
N GLU A 579 -17.63 31.14 -10.36
CA GLU A 579 -17.61 31.78 -11.67
C GLU A 579 -16.25 32.49 -11.85
N VAL A 580 -15.49 32.13 -12.89
CA VAL A 580 -14.06 32.51 -12.98
C VAL A 580 -13.81 33.73 -13.86
N ARG A 581 -14.69 34.05 -14.82
CA ARG A 581 -14.85 35.31 -15.61
C ARG A 581 -15.83 35.06 -16.76
N SER A 582 -16.48 36.09 -17.30
CA SER A 582 -17.20 36.05 -18.61
C SER A 582 -18.14 34.83 -18.81
N ASN A 583 -19.04 34.55 -17.86
CA ASN A 583 -19.96 33.40 -17.90
C ASN A 583 -19.29 32.01 -17.87
N GLN A 584 -18.01 31.91 -17.49
CA GLN A 584 -17.33 30.65 -17.28
C GLN A 584 -17.65 30.12 -15.89
N ILE A 585 -18.18 28.90 -15.84
CA ILE A 585 -18.66 28.29 -14.61
C ILE A 585 -17.77 27.10 -14.28
N TRP A 586 -17.17 27.13 -13.10
CA TRP A 586 -16.50 25.98 -12.53
C TRP A 586 -17.54 25.06 -11.91
N CYS A 587 -17.60 23.83 -12.40
CA CYS A 587 -18.56 22.83 -11.96
C CYS A 587 -17.86 21.63 -11.34
N ARG A 588 -18.55 20.97 -10.41
CA ARG A 588 -18.25 19.62 -9.96
C ARG A 588 -19.37 18.70 -10.40
N TYR A 589 -19.00 17.54 -10.93
CA TYR A 589 -19.94 16.49 -11.32
C TYR A 589 -19.85 15.32 -10.35
N SER A 590 -21.01 14.74 -10.05
CA SER A 590 -21.14 13.53 -9.24
C SER A 590 -21.58 12.38 -10.15
N TYR A 591 -20.90 11.23 -10.04
CA TYR A 591 -21.14 10.07 -10.90
C TYR A 591 -20.95 8.74 -10.16
N ASP A 592 -21.49 7.67 -10.73
CA ASP A 592 -21.49 6.32 -10.15
C ASP A 592 -20.45 5.36 -10.76
N ASN A 593 -19.51 5.88 -11.56
CA ASN A 593 -18.39 5.10 -12.08
C ASN A 593 -17.54 4.52 -10.93
N ALA A 594 -17.13 3.27 -11.10
CA ALA A 594 -16.07 2.68 -10.29
C ALA A 594 -14.77 3.47 -10.46
N THR A 595 -14.24 3.93 -9.32
CA THR A 595 -13.00 4.71 -9.25
C THR A 595 -12.16 4.28 -8.04
N CYS A 596 -10.86 4.50 -8.11
CA CYS A 596 -9.88 4.18 -7.08
C CYS A 596 -8.75 5.19 -7.07
N VAL A 597 -7.92 5.17 -6.01
CA VAL A 597 -6.74 6.04 -5.87
C VAL A 597 -5.78 5.92 -7.07
N GLY A 598 -5.59 4.72 -7.62
CA GLY A 598 -4.74 4.56 -8.82
C GLY A 598 -5.35 5.14 -10.10
N SER A 599 -6.68 5.32 -10.14
CA SER A 599 -7.36 6.04 -11.21
C SER A 599 -7.46 7.54 -10.94
N SER A 600 -6.89 8.06 -9.87
CA SER A 600 -6.78 9.51 -9.70
C SER A 600 -6.02 10.13 -10.87
N GLY A 601 -6.44 11.33 -11.26
CA GLY A 601 -5.89 12.01 -12.43
C GLY A 601 -6.34 11.44 -13.78
N SER A 602 -7.18 10.41 -13.76
CA SER A 602 -7.78 9.83 -14.97
C SER A 602 -8.67 10.83 -15.68
N PRO A 603 -8.57 10.95 -17.02
CA PRO A 603 -9.50 11.74 -17.79
C PRO A 603 -10.90 11.13 -17.74
N ILE A 604 -11.91 12.00 -17.60
CA ILE A 604 -13.33 11.66 -17.67
C ILE A 604 -13.99 12.30 -18.88
N PHE A 605 -14.82 11.51 -19.56
CA PHE A 605 -15.71 11.96 -20.61
C PHE A 605 -17.14 11.98 -20.07
N ILE A 606 -17.76 13.16 -20.02
CA ILE A 606 -19.16 13.33 -19.67
C ILE A 606 -19.92 13.76 -20.92
N TRP A 607 -20.89 12.94 -21.35
CA TRP A 607 -21.68 13.26 -22.54
C TRP A 607 -22.41 14.60 -22.38
N GLY A 608 -22.38 15.44 -23.41
CA GLY A 608 -22.98 16.77 -23.36
C GLY A 608 -22.08 17.85 -22.77
N GLN A 609 -20.93 17.48 -22.20
CA GLN A 609 -19.95 18.44 -21.70
C GLN A 609 -18.79 18.59 -22.69
N PRO A 610 -18.30 19.81 -22.91
CA PRO A 610 -17.01 19.97 -23.54
C PRO A 610 -15.95 19.44 -22.56
N VAL A 611 -15.13 18.48 -22.97
CA VAL A 611 -14.04 17.95 -22.12
C VAL A 611 -12.93 19.00 -21.92
N SER A 612 -12.98 20.09 -22.68
CA SER A 612 -12.05 21.23 -22.59
C SER A 612 -12.56 22.39 -23.46
N GLY A 613 -12.56 23.63 -22.96
CA GLY A 613 -12.62 24.82 -23.82
C GLY A 613 -11.44 24.86 -24.80
N LEU A 614 -11.63 25.38 -26.00
CA LEU A 614 -10.60 25.48 -27.05
C LEU A 614 -9.52 26.54 -26.76
N GLY A 615 -9.53 27.15 -25.56
CA GLY A 615 -8.64 28.24 -25.15
C GLY A 615 -7.49 27.78 -24.26
N TYR A 616 -6.35 28.48 -24.39
CA TYR A 616 -5.08 28.32 -23.66
C TYR A 616 -5.20 28.36 -22.11
N TRP A 617 -6.38 28.67 -21.55
CA TRP A 617 -6.53 29.00 -20.14
C TRP A 617 -7.51 28.13 -19.34
N PHE A 618 -8.45 27.38 -19.95
CA PHE A 618 -9.50 26.67 -19.19
C PHE A 618 -10.01 25.37 -19.87
N GLY A 619 -9.11 24.66 -20.56
CA GLY A 619 -9.41 23.47 -21.34
C GLY A 619 -8.94 22.16 -20.71
N HIS A 620 -9.15 21.97 -19.42
CA HIS A 620 -8.60 20.80 -18.73
C HIS A 620 -9.58 19.62 -18.74
N PRO A 621 -9.12 18.41 -19.11
CA PRO A 621 -9.92 17.20 -18.96
C PRO A 621 -10.33 17.06 -17.51
N HIS A 622 -11.58 16.69 -17.26
CA HIS A 622 -11.96 16.48 -15.88
C HIS A 622 -11.18 15.28 -15.32
N ASN A 623 -10.55 15.51 -14.18
CA ASN A 623 -9.77 14.49 -13.50
C ASN A 623 -10.57 13.98 -12.32
N HIS A 624 -10.54 12.68 -12.15
CA HIS A 624 -11.07 12.07 -10.95
C HIS A 624 -10.23 12.48 -9.74
N SER A 625 -10.87 13.05 -8.72
CA SER A 625 -10.23 13.63 -7.53
C SER A 625 -10.42 12.81 -6.26
N GLY A 626 -10.78 11.54 -6.39
CA GLY A 626 -11.00 10.65 -5.24
C GLY A 626 -12.47 10.41 -4.88
N TYR A 627 -12.62 9.73 -3.75
CA TYR A 627 -13.78 8.88 -3.45
C TYR A 627 -14.39 9.29 -2.11
N GLN A 628 -15.71 9.49 -2.07
CA GLN A 628 -16.41 9.75 -0.82
C GLN A 628 -17.61 8.81 -0.69
N PRO A 629 -17.72 8.05 0.41
CA PRO A 629 -18.95 7.32 0.71
C PRO A 629 -20.08 8.32 0.95
N ASP A 630 -21.23 8.11 0.32
CA ASP A 630 -22.46 8.78 0.72
C ASP A 630 -23.02 8.05 1.95
N GLU A 631 -22.90 8.66 3.12
CA GLU A 631 -23.39 8.08 4.38
C GLU A 631 -24.91 7.82 4.38
N VAL A 632 -25.66 8.49 3.50
CA VAL A 632 -27.12 8.38 3.42
C VAL A 632 -27.55 7.23 2.52
N GLU A 633 -26.88 7.07 1.37
CA GLU A 633 -27.24 6.04 0.38
C GLU A 633 -26.47 4.73 0.56
N ASP A 634 -25.39 4.72 1.33
CA ASP A 634 -24.41 3.60 1.39
C ASP A 634 -23.89 3.26 -0.02
N VAL A 635 -23.76 4.30 -0.87
CA VAL A 635 -23.22 4.21 -2.21
C VAL A 635 -22.04 5.16 -2.34
N TYR A 636 -21.12 4.78 -3.19
CA TYR A 636 -19.91 5.54 -3.41
C TYR A 636 -20.07 6.58 -4.51
N ILE A 637 -19.53 7.77 -4.25
CA ILE A 637 -19.63 8.91 -5.17
C ILE A 637 -18.26 9.21 -5.74
N GLY A 638 -18.13 9.07 -7.05
CA GLY A 638 -17.03 9.66 -7.79
C GLY A 638 -17.29 11.15 -8.01
N LYS A 639 -16.28 11.97 -7.76
CA LYS A 639 -16.30 13.42 -8.00
C LYS A 639 -15.26 13.81 -9.04
N SER A 640 -15.62 14.76 -9.90
CA SER A 640 -14.68 15.45 -10.78
C SER A 640 -15.00 16.93 -10.86
N THR A 641 -13.96 17.76 -10.97
CA THR A 641 -14.06 19.22 -11.11
C THR A 641 -13.64 19.66 -12.50
N ILE A 642 -14.30 20.69 -13.04
CA ILE A 642 -14.00 21.26 -14.35
C ILE A 642 -14.31 22.77 -14.38
N GLY A 643 -13.45 23.54 -15.02
CA GLY A 643 -13.79 24.87 -15.53
C GLY A 643 -14.46 24.74 -16.90
N VAL A 644 -15.72 25.14 -17.04
CA VAL A 644 -16.44 25.08 -18.33
C VAL A 644 -16.57 26.49 -18.91
N GLU A 645 -16.14 26.65 -20.16
CA GLU A 645 -16.54 27.79 -20.98
C GLU A 645 -17.97 27.57 -21.51
N HIS A 646 -18.93 28.36 -21.05
CA HIS A 646 -20.20 28.47 -21.73
C HIS A 646 -20.03 29.43 -22.91
N ILE A 647 -19.84 28.88 -24.11
CA ILE A 647 -20.02 29.67 -25.34
C ILE A 647 -21.54 29.90 -25.45
N VAL A 648 -21.97 31.13 -25.16
CA VAL A 648 -23.34 31.60 -25.37
C VAL A 648 -23.64 31.77 -26.85
#